data_AF-A0A961BGJ4-F1
#
_entry.id   AF-A0A961BGJ4-F1
#
_cell.length_a   1.000
_cell.length_b   1.000
_cell.length_c   1.000
_cell.angle_alpha   90.00
_cell.angle_beta   90.00
_cell.angle_gamma   90.00
#
_symmetry.space_group_name_H-M   'P 1'
#
loop_
_entity.id
_entity.type
_entity.pdbx_description
1 polymer ?
#
loop_
_entity_poly.entity_id
_entity_poly.type
_entity_poly.pdbx_seq_one_letter_code
_entity_poly.pdbx_strand_id
1 'polypeptide(L)'
;MRATTTLIRKELRQHWGAFLLLALFFLLLYGFAAFNAWIASGVAGSFAAAAGYFRFCILLSALFISGRLVVTEYRERTQLFLEALPLARVHMLLVKYLLGLVFLFGLAGAVTAVAAFLGRSHEVYTYRFAGILTLTLFAVCFFWHGFFFLTGLTGRYRIAIWVALIIVLPYLQKNSEWDVMAFGPFRLLGDRFGYERELYPVVPLQECFAFGAGFMMLALSLGMINEGSVAGMMGEKMSIREKVLFTALLLGIFMASQSLEVRKPPLPYEPPGAIVEKAGPVTVRATGEPARAKALATRVAVELGALAEALGLREAPPVFLHPRADFARWQFERGILVNTTGVLAQGNYEGADFPEERFVAWIIGEWLDTLPGERAQVEEKRWPRSGAGWYWVRRKRSGPPAEERDLMLRALLATEGRPVTETDLRDWFLTSERLGEDVAEGLAWSGLKTLALEKGPAAVTDLLRQLYVVDLPHNILAIVRDRGNVPAKVLPALTGKSQDTFLTAWNATLETARPALSTALAALPRLGLDLEFVPEGEDTVAVRYRATITPPPTKTLTWRLRWSMLRPFDQMVAERDLDDIWHTSAPGESGQWRDLPDRFPADGRIFATLTLECPELGGAVSSGSQRLPVKPPAP
;
A
#
# COMPACT_ATOMS: atom_id res chain seq x y z
N MET A 1 8.17 47.37 17.12
CA MET A 1 9.22 46.37 16.85
C MET A 1 10.00 45.93 18.09
N ARG A 2 10.67 46.81 18.85
CA ARG A 2 11.47 46.40 20.03
C ARG A 2 10.70 45.55 21.07
N ALA A 3 9.47 45.94 21.41
CA ALA A 3 8.63 45.20 22.38
C ALA A 3 8.32 43.76 21.93
N THR A 4 7.97 43.57 20.65
CA THR A 4 7.67 42.26 20.07
C THR A 4 8.88 41.34 20.10
N THR A 5 10.07 41.85 19.73
CA THR A 5 11.31 41.07 19.78
C THR A 5 11.67 40.67 21.21
N THR A 6 11.48 41.56 22.19
CA THR A 6 11.71 41.26 23.61
C THR A 6 10.78 40.17 24.12
N LEU A 7 9.48 40.23 23.78
CA LEU A 7 8.51 39.19 24.12
C LEU A 7 8.88 37.84 23.51
N ILE A 8 9.17 37.80 22.20
CA ILE A 8 9.58 36.56 21.53
C ILE A 8 10.82 35.97 22.21
N ARG A 9 11.84 36.79 22.51
CA ARG A 9 13.06 36.33 23.18
C ARG A 9 12.77 35.79 24.59
N LYS A 10 11.85 36.41 25.33
CA LYS A 10 11.43 35.96 26.65
C LYS A 10 10.73 34.60 26.56
N GLU A 11 9.71 34.47 25.72
CA GLU A 11 8.98 33.22 25.52
C GLU A 11 9.90 32.09 25.05
N LEU A 12 10.79 32.37 24.08
CA LEU A 12 11.76 31.40 23.61
C LEU A 12 12.69 30.95 24.73
N ARG A 13 13.22 31.88 25.54
CA ARG A 13 14.11 31.54 26.68
C ARG A 13 13.39 30.74 27.77
N GLN A 14 12.11 30.98 27.99
CA GLN A 14 11.32 30.25 28.98
C GLN A 14 11.01 28.82 28.52
N HIS A 15 10.80 28.61 27.22
CA HIS A 15 10.30 27.35 26.68
C HIS A 15 11.32 26.54 25.85
N TRP A 16 12.53 27.07 25.58
CA TRP A 16 13.50 26.44 24.68
C TRP A 16 13.81 24.99 25.01
N GLY A 17 14.00 24.65 26.29
CA GLY A 17 14.35 23.28 26.69
C GLY A 17 13.20 22.30 26.42
N ALA A 18 11.95 22.73 26.63
CA ALA A 18 10.78 21.92 26.32
C ALA A 18 10.58 21.76 24.81
N PHE A 19 10.83 22.82 24.04
CA PHE A 19 10.78 22.79 22.58
C PHE A 19 11.88 21.89 22.00
N LEU A 20 13.11 21.98 22.49
CA LEU A 20 14.19 21.10 22.06
C LEU A 20 13.90 19.63 22.37
N LEU A 21 13.43 19.34 23.58
CA LEU A 21 13.08 17.97 23.98
C LEU A 21 11.92 17.42 23.13
N LEU A 22 10.90 18.24 22.85
CA LEU A 22 9.82 17.87 21.95
C LEU A 22 10.35 17.61 20.54
N ALA A 23 11.24 18.45 20.00
CA ALA A 23 11.83 18.26 18.68
C ALA A 23 12.65 16.98 18.57
N LEU A 24 13.47 16.67 19.57
CA LEU A 24 14.25 15.43 19.63
C LEU A 24 13.34 14.20 19.70
N PHE A 25 12.32 14.24 20.57
CA PHE A 25 11.35 13.16 20.68
C PHE A 25 10.56 12.95 19.38
N PHE A 26 10.17 14.05 18.73
CA PHE A 26 9.47 14.03 17.45
C PHE A 26 10.33 13.37 16.36
N LEU A 27 11.56 13.85 16.17
CA LEU A 27 12.49 13.28 15.19
C LEU A 27 12.82 11.80 15.47
N LEU A 28 12.98 11.43 16.74
CA LEU A 28 13.24 10.03 17.13
C LEU A 28 12.04 9.13 16.81
N LEU A 29 10.82 9.56 17.13
CA LEU A 29 9.61 8.81 16.77
C LEU A 29 9.44 8.70 15.25
N TYR A 30 9.74 9.76 14.50
CA TYR A 30 9.70 9.69 13.03
C TYR A 30 10.77 8.73 12.51
N GLY A 31 11.99 8.76 13.05
CA GLY A 31 13.04 7.80 12.71
C GLY A 31 12.60 6.36 12.94
N PHE A 32 11.92 6.07 14.05
CA PHE A 32 11.35 4.75 14.32
C PHE A 32 10.21 4.39 13.35
N ALA A 33 9.31 5.33 13.05
CA ALA A 33 8.22 5.12 12.10
C ALA A 33 8.72 4.90 10.67
N ALA A 34 9.68 5.70 10.21
CA ALA A 34 10.32 5.55 8.91
C ALA A 34 11.10 4.23 8.82
N PHE A 35 11.79 3.85 9.89
CA PHE A 35 12.46 2.56 9.98
C PHE A 35 11.48 1.38 9.97
N ASN A 36 10.35 1.49 10.67
CA ASN A 36 9.28 0.48 10.64
C ASN A 36 8.61 0.42 9.27
N ALA A 37 8.34 1.55 8.62
CA ALA A 37 7.77 1.58 7.27
C ALA A 37 8.73 0.98 6.25
N TRP A 38 10.03 1.31 6.40
CA TRP A 38 11.09 0.66 5.65
C TRP A 38 11.05 -0.84 5.89
N ILE A 39 10.98 -1.34 7.13
CA ILE A 39 10.86 -2.78 7.46
C ILE A 39 9.57 -3.43 6.95
N ALA A 40 8.43 -2.74 7.03
CA ALA A 40 7.12 -3.29 6.77
C ALA A 40 6.77 -3.34 5.28
N SER A 41 7.43 -2.53 4.43
CA SER A 41 7.05 -2.42 3.03
C SER A 41 8.26 -2.50 2.09
N GLY A 42 8.09 -3.14 0.93
CA GLY A 42 9.01 -3.02 -0.19
C GLY A 42 8.76 -1.77 -1.05
N VAL A 43 7.64 -1.05 -0.84
CA VAL A 43 7.11 -0.07 -1.82
C VAL A 43 6.42 1.15 -1.17
N ALA A 44 6.38 1.34 0.16
CA ALA A 44 5.76 2.56 0.70
C ALA A 44 6.68 3.77 0.48
N GLY A 45 6.17 4.78 -0.23
CA GLY A 45 6.86 6.05 -0.46
C GLY A 45 7.24 6.74 0.86
N SER A 46 8.33 7.49 0.86
CA SER A 46 8.90 8.14 2.06
C SER A 46 7.89 9.08 2.74
N PHE A 47 7.02 9.72 1.96
CA PHE A 47 5.96 10.59 2.46
C PHE A 47 4.75 9.86 3.01
N ALA A 48 4.48 8.61 2.61
CA ALA A 48 3.37 7.84 3.16
C ALA A 48 3.62 7.55 4.65
N ALA A 49 4.87 7.20 5.00
CA ALA A 49 5.31 7.06 6.37
C ALA A 49 5.20 8.39 7.14
N ALA A 50 5.58 9.51 6.51
CA ALA A 50 5.45 10.83 7.10
C ALA A 50 3.97 11.23 7.32
N ALA A 51 3.06 10.90 6.39
CA ALA A 51 1.63 11.16 6.51
C ALA A 51 1.04 10.49 7.75
N GLY A 52 1.26 9.17 7.88
CA GLY A 52 0.79 8.39 9.03
C GLY A 52 1.35 8.92 10.35
N TYR A 53 2.62 9.31 10.33
CA TYR A 53 3.28 9.95 11.47
C TYR A 53 2.66 11.32 11.83
N PHE A 54 2.41 12.18 10.85
CA PHE A 54 1.85 13.52 11.05
C PHE A 54 0.44 13.49 11.65
N ARG A 55 -0.39 12.50 11.29
CA ARG A 55 -1.78 12.36 11.80
C ARG A 55 -1.84 12.37 13.32
N PHE A 56 -0.87 11.75 13.98
CA PHE A 56 -0.82 11.67 15.44
C PHE A 56 0.12 12.72 16.03
N CYS A 57 1.30 12.88 15.45
CA CYS A 57 2.34 13.65 16.11
C CYS A 57 2.08 15.16 16.01
N ILE A 58 1.52 15.68 14.91
CA ILE A 58 1.15 17.12 14.83
C ILE A 58 0.09 17.45 15.88
N LEU A 59 -0.93 16.60 16.03
CA LEU A 59 -1.97 16.72 17.05
C LEU A 59 -1.38 16.80 18.46
N LEU A 60 -0.54 15.83 18.83
CA LEU A 60 0.08 15.76 20.16
C LEU A 60 1.05 16.92 20.42
N SER A 61 1.83 17.32 19.42
CA SER A 61 2.73 18.46 19.51
C SER A 61 1.96 19.77 19.68
N ALA A 62 0.90 20.00 18.92
CA ALA A 62 0.03 21.17 19.05
C ALA A 62 -0.60 21.26 20.44
N LEU A 63 -1.06 20.13 20.97
CA LEU A 63 -1.56 20.01 22.34
C LEU A 63 -0.49 20.37 23.38
N PHE A 64 0.72 19.81 23.27
CA PHE A 64 1.82 20.09 24.19
C PHE A 64 2.24 21.56 24.15
N ILE A 65 2.43 22.12 22.95
CA ILE A 65 2.86 23.51 22.74
C ILE A 65 1.82 24.46 23.33
N SER A 66 0.53 24.27 23.02
CA SER A 66 -0.56 25.07 23.57
C SER A 66 -0.67 24.92 25.10
N GLY A 67 -0.42 23.72 25.62
CA GLY A 67 -0.33 23.47 27.05
C GLY A 67 0.77 24.28 27.74
N ARG A 68 1.96 24.37 27.13
CA ARG A 68 3.10 25.10 27.69
C ARG A 68 2.96 26.61 27.55
N LEU A 69 2.48 27.08 26.40
CA LEU A 69 2.38 28.51 26.09
C LEU A 69 1.15 29.19 26.70
N VAL A 70 0.06 28.46 26.92
CA VAL A 70 -1.21 29.03 27.41
C VAL A 70 -1.56 28.45 28.77
N VAL A 71 -1.77 27.14 28.84
CA VAL A 71 -2.36 26.51 30.03
C VAL A 71 -1.50 26.70 31.28
N THR A 72 -0.18 26.50 31.19
CA THR A 72 0.72 26.65 32.34
C THR A 72 0.66 28.05 32.92
N GLU A 73 0.63 29.06 32.06
CA GLU A 73 0.62 30.45 32.47
C GLU A 73 -0.68 30.83 33.20
N TYR A 74 -1.83 30.53 32.59
CA TYR A 74 -3.14 30.80 33.21
C TYR A 74 -3.32 30.07 34.54
N ARG A 75 -2.75 28.86 34.67
CA ARG A 75 -2.79 28.06 35.90
C ARG A 75 -1.88 28.61 37.00
N GLU A 76 -0.69 29.08 36.63
CA GLU A 76 0.31 29.64 37.56
C GLU A 76 0.03 31.12 37.88
N ARG A 77 -0.98 31.72 37.25
CA ARG A 77 -1.37 33.13 37.40
C ARG A 77 -0.26 34.11 37.00
N THR A 78 0.71 33.66 36.21
CA THR A 78 1.82 34.48 35.73
C THR A 78 1.37 35.52 34.69
N GLN A 79 0.14 35.39 34.16
CA GLN A 79 -0.50 36.42 33.35
C GLN A 79 -0.67 37.75 34.12
N LEU A 80 -0.88 37.72 35.45
CA LEU A 80 -1.10 38.94 36.25
C LEU A 80 0.11 39.89 36.21
N PHE A 81 1.32 39.33 36.15
CA PHE A 81 2.55 40.11 36.00
C PHE A 81 2.62 40.79 34.63
N LEU A 82 2.13 40.10 33.61
CA LEU A 82 2.12 40.56 32.22
C LEU A 82 1.00 41.58 31.97
N GLU A 83 -0.09 41.54 32.73
CA GLU A 83 -1.16 42.54 32.76
C GLU A 83 -0.68 43.89 33.31
N ALA A 84 0.34 43.91 34.17
CA ALA A 84 0.92 45.14 34.70
C ALA A 84 1.80 45.90 33.68
N LEU A 85 2.15 45.26 32.55
CA LEU A 85 2.92 45.91 31.49
C LEU A 85 1.99 46.71 30.56
N PRO A 86 2.44 47.87 30.02
CA PRO A 86 1.67 48.68 29.07
C PRO A 86 1.65 48.06 27.67
N LEU A 87 1.18 46.82 27.55
CA LEU A 87 1.10 46.05 26.31
C LEU A 87 -0.32 45.53 26.10
N ALA A 88 -0.84 45.68 24.89
CA ALA A 88 -2.16 45.15 24.54
C ALA A 88 -2.19 43.61 24.67
N ARG A 89 -3.21 43.06 25.35
CA ARG A 89 -3.39 41.60 25.55
C ARG A 89 -3.40 40.81 24.24
N VAL A 90 -4.07 41.36 23.22
CA VAL A 90 -4.11 40.77 21.88
C VAL A 90 -2.71 40.58 21.32
N HIS A 91 -1.81 41.56 21.52
CA HIS A 91 -0.44 41.46 21.04
C HIS A 91 0.31 40.29 21.68
N MET A 92 0.10 40.06 22.97
CA MET A 92 0.74 38.97 23.70
C MET A 92 0.21 37.60 23.30
N LEU A 93 -1.11 37.46 23.16
CA LEU A 93 -1.72 36.22 22.67
C LEU A 93 -1.27 35.91 21.24
N LEU A 94 -1.19 36.93 20.38
CA LEU A 94 -0.77 36.78 18.99
C LEU A 94 0.71 36.37 18.90
N VAL A 95 1.60 36.92 19.74
CA VAL A 95 3.00 36.48 19.81
C VAL A 95 3.10 35.00 20.21
N LYS A 96 2.35 34.55 21.22
CA LYS A 96 2.35 33.14 21.64
C LYS A 96 1.76 32.22 20.58
N TYR A 97 0.67 32.65 19.97
CA TYR A 97 0.02 31.91 18.89
C TYR A 97 0.99 31.70 17.73
N LEU A 98 1.62 32.77 17.23
CA LEU A 98 2.59 32.70 16.13
C LEU A 98 3.83 31.89 16.51
N LEU A 99 4.36 32.04 17.73
CA LEU A 99 5.52 31.28 18.18
C LEU A 99 5.23 29.77 18.17
N GLY A 100 4.07 29.36 18.70
CA GLY A 100 3.66 27.96 18.70
C GLY A 100 3.44 27.41 17.29
N LEU A 101 2.81 28.20 16.40
CA LEU A 101 2.57 27.82 15.02
C LEU A 101 3.88 27.66 14.23
N VAL A 102 4.79 28.63 14.33
CA VAL A 102 6.11 28.58 13.66
C VAL A 102 6.91 27.39 14.14
N PHE A 103 6.91 27.10 15.44
CA PHE A 103 7.63 25.95 15.99
C PHE A 103 7.03 24.62 15.50
N LEU A 104 5.70 24.46 15.57
CA LEU A 104 5.01 23.25 15.10
C LEU A 104 5.24 23.02 13.60
N PHE A 105 5.13 24.08 12.80
CA PHE A 105 5.36 24.02 11.36
C PHE A 105 6.83 23.72 11.02
N GLY A 106 7.79 24.32 11.71
CA GLY A 106 9.22 24.03 11.51
C GLY A 106 9.57 22.57 11.83
N LEU A 107 8.91 22.00 12.83
CA LEU A 107 9.07 20.60 13.23
C LEU A 107 8.44 19.63 12.22
N ALA A 108 7.27 19.95 11.66
CA ALA A 108 6.71 19.22 10.52
C ALA A 108 7.58 19.36 9.26
N GLY A 109 8.12 20.55 9.00
CA GLY A 109 9.04 20.84 7.91
C GLY A 109 10.35 20.05 8.01
N ALA A 110 10.91 19.90 9.22
CA ALA A 110 12.11 19.09 9.45
C ALA A 110 11.88 17.61 9.12
N VAL A 111 10.76 17.02 9.55
CA VAL A 111 10.40 15.65 9.19
C VAL A 111 10.21 15.49 7.68
N THR A 112 9.56 16.47 7.05
CA THR A 112 9.36 16.48 5.58
C THR A 112 10.69 16.58 4.83
N ALA A 113 11.64 17.36 5.34
CA ALA A 113 12.98 17.45 4.77
C ALA A 113 13.76 16.13 4.92
N VAL A 114 13.63 15.43 6.06
CA VAL A 114 14.21 14.09 6.24
C VAL A 114 13.55 13.07 5.31
N ALA A 115 12.22 13.07 5.21
CA ALA A 115 11.49 12.24 4.25
C ALA A 115 11.99 12.49 2.83
N ALA A 116 12.14 13.76 2.45
CA ALA A 116 12.64 14.16 1.14
C ALA A 116 14.07 13.67 0.87
N PHE A 117 14.93 13.75 1.88
CA PHE A 117 16.30 13.26 1.79
C PHE A 117 16.36 11.74 1.61
N LEU A 118 15.52 10.99 2.33
CA LEU A 118 15.43 9.53 2.22
C LEU A 118 14.80 9.08 0.89
N GLY A 119 13.81 9.82 0.38
CA GLY A 119 13.10 9.52 -0.87
C GLY A 119 13.84 9.93 -2.14
N ARG A 120 14.96 10.66 -2.06
CA ARG A 120 15.65 11.25 -3.23
C ARG A 120 16.07 10.25 -4.31
N SER A 121 16.25 8.98 -3.97
CA SER A 121 16.63 7.93 -4.92
C SER A 121 15.45 7.36 -5.71
N HIS A 122 14.22 7.59 -5.26
CA HIS A 122 13.01 6.98 -5.82
C HIS A 122 11.91 7.99 -6.17
N GLU A 123 12.01 9.24 -5.73
CA GLU A 123 10.98 10.27 -5.90
C GLU A 123 11.52 11.53 -6.60
N VAL A 124 10.85 11.97 -7.68
CA VAL A 124 11.17 13.24 -8.36
C VAL A 124 10.58 14.42 -7.57
N TYR A 125 11.43 15.33 -7.11
CA TYR A 125 11.06 16.54 -6.38
C TYR A 125 10.95 17.76 -7.30
N THR A 126 9.73 18.31 -7.45
CA THR A 126 9.51 19.59 -8.15
C THR A 126 9.22 20.72 -7.15
N TYR A 127 9.49 21.97 -7.52
CA TYR A 127 9.17 23.14 -6.68
C TYR A 127 7.67 23.25 -6.37
N ARG A 128 6.82 22.89 -7.33
CA ARG A 128 5.36 22.87 -7.15
C ARG A 128 4.94 21.84 -6.10
N PHE A 129 5.48 20.63 -6.18
CA PHE A 129 5.22 19.58 -5.20
C PHE A 129 5.64 19.99 -3.78
N ALA A 130 6.83 20.58 -3.64
CA ALA A 130 7.29 21.13 -2.37
C ALA A 130 6.34 22.22 -1.84
N GLY A 131 5.81 23.07 -2.72
CA GLY A 131 4.81 24.09 -2.39
C GLY A 131 3.50 23.50 -1.88
N ILE A 132 2.97 22.47 -2.55
CA ILE A 132 1.75 21.75 -2.13
C ILE A 132 1.95 21.13 -0.75
N LEU A 133 3.04 20.37 -0.56
CA LEU A 133 3.37 19.76 0.74
C LEU A 133 3.46 20.79 1.86
N THR A 134 4.18 21.89 1.59
CA THR A 134 4.38 22.99 2.54
C THR A 134 3.04 23.63 2.92
N LEU A 135 2.17 23.90 1.95
CA LEU A 135 0.85 24.50 2.18
C LEU A 135 -0.07 23.56 2.96
N THR A 136 -0.09 22.28 2.58
CA THR A 136 -0.87 21.24 3.26
C THR A 136 -0.45 21.09 4.72
N LEU A 137 0.86 20.99 4.98
CA LEU A 137 1.38 20.92 6.34
C LEU A 137 1.06 22.19 7.14
N PHE A 138 1.21 23.36 6.53
CA PHE A 138 0.86 24.62 7.18
C PHE A 138 -0.61 24.66 7.58
N ALA A 139 -1.52 24.28 6.68
CA ALA A 139 -2.95 24.26 6.94
C ALA A 139 -3.31 23.31 8.10
N VAL A 140 -2.71 22.11 8.14
CA VAL A 140 -2.92 21.14 9.21
C VAL A 140 -2.35 21.63 10.55
N CYS A 141 -1.14 22.20 10.55
CA CYS A 141 -0.55 22.81 11.75
C CYS A 141 -1.40 23.97 12.26
N PHE A 142 -1.89 24.83 11.36
CA PHE A 142 -2.73 25.99 11.67
C PHE A 142 -4.06 25.55 12.30
N PHE A 143 -4.71 24.54 11.72
CA PHE A 143 -5.95 23.97 12.25
C PHE A 143 -5.76 23.42 13.68
N TRP A 144 -4.83 22.49 13.87
CA TRP A 144 -4.65 21.81 15.16
C TRP A 144 -4.12 22.75 16.24
N HIS A 145 -3.17 23.61 15.91
CA HIS A 145 -2.67 24.63 16.84
C HIS A 145 -3.79 25.62 17.20
N GLY A 146 -4.59 26.06 16.23
CA GLY A 146 -5.80 26.87 16.48
C GLY A 146 -6.73 26.23 17.50
N PHE A 147 -7.11 24.98 17.27
CA PHE A 147 -7.99 24.23 18.14
C PHE A 147 -7.44 24.08 19.57
N PHE A 148 -6.18 23.64 19.72
CA PHE A 148 -5.58 23.44 21.04
C PHE A 148 -5.27 24.74 21.77
N PHE A 149 -4.96 25.81 21.05
CA PHE A 149 -4.76 27.13 21.63
C PHE A 149 -6.08 27.68 22.19
N LEU A 150 -7.18 27.57 21.43
CA LEU A 150 -8.53 27.94 21.88
C LEU A 150 -8.94 27.12 23.12
N THR A 151 -8.84 25.79 23.05
CA THR A 151 -9.21 24.94 24.18
C THR A 151 -8.29 25.16 25.39
N GLY A 152 -7.03 25.55 25.19
CA GLY A 152 -6.13 25.98 26.25
C GLY A 152 -6.67 27.16 27.07
N LEU A 153 -7.31 28.12 26.42
CA LEU A 153 -7.94 29.29 27.07
C LEU A 153 -9.24 28.95 27.82
N THR A 154 -9.88 27.82 27.51
CA THR A 154 -11.05 27.32 28.28
C THR A 154 -10.67 26.68 29.62
N GLY A 155 -9.36 26.64 29.94
CA GLY A 155 -8.85 26.27 31.25
C GLY A 155 -9.21 24.85 31.67
N ARG A 156 -10.09 24.72 32.67
CA ARG A 156 -10.50 23.44 33.29
C ARG A 156 -11.47 22.62 32.43
N TYR A 157 -12.22 23.26 31.54
CA TYR A 157 -13.20 22.59 30.69
C TYR A 157 -12.57 21.88 29.48
N ARG A 158 -11.29 22.14 29.17
CA ARG A 158 -10.61 21.52 28.01
C ARG A 158 -10.68 20.00 28.00
N ILE A 159 -10.56 19.36 29.18
CA ILE A 159 -10.58 17.89 29.29
C ILE A 159 -11.97 17.39 28.92
N ALA A 160 -13.02 18.05 29.39
CA ALA A 160 -14.39 17.70 29.04
C ALA A 160 -14.64 17.84 27.53
N ILE A 161 -14.13 18.91 26.90
CA ILE A 161 -14.22 19.10 25.44
C ILE A 161 -13.51 17.95 24.70
N TRP A 162 -12.30 17.58 25.11
CA TRP A 162 -11.56 16.49 24.47
C TRP A 162 -12.27 15.14 24.62
N VAL A 163 -12.75 14.81 25.83
CA VAL A 163 -13.47 13.54 26.05
C VAL A 163 -14.78 13.53 25.27
N ALA A 164 -15.52 14.65 25.25
CA ALA A 164 -16.73 14.78 24.45
C ALA A 164 -16.43 14.52 22.97
N LEU A 165 -15.36 15.10 22.40
CA LEU A 165 -14.96 14.84 21.00
C LEU A 165 -14.58 13.37 20.76
N ILE A 166 -13.84 12.73 21.67
CA ILE A 166 -13.44 11.33 21.56
C ILE A 166 -14.67 10.40 21.54
N ILE A 167 -15.75 10.77 22.22
CA ILE A 167 -16.98 9.96 22.26
C ILE A 167 -17.92 10.32 21.10
N VAL A 168 -18.10 11.61 20.82
CA VAL A 168 -19.05 12.11 19.82
C VAL A 168 -18.58 11.82 18.39
N LEU A 169 -17.30 11.97 18.08
CA LEU A 169 -16.80 11.76 16.71
C LEU A 169 -17.02 10.31 16.22
N PRO A 170 -16.62 9.27 16.98
CA PRO A 170 -16.91 7.88 16.57
C PRO A 170 -18.41 7.59 16.54
N TYR A 171 -19.18 8.17 17.45
CA TYR A 171 -20.65 8.01 17.45
C TYR A 171 -21.27 8.59 16.18
N LEU A 172 -20.86 9.81 15.77
CA LEU A 172 -21.31 10.42 14.52
C LEU A 172 -20.86 9.61 13.31
N GLN A 173 -19.60 9.18 13.27
CA GLN A 173 -19.09 8.35 12.18
C GLN A 173 -19.86 7.03 12.02
N LYS A 174 -20.35 6.45 13.12
CA LYS A 174 -21.10 5.19 13.10
C LYS A 174 -22.58 5.38 12.73
N ASN A 175 -23.20 6.51 13.10
CA ASN A 175 -24.65 6.72 12.98
C ASN A 175 -25.05 7.73 11.90
N SER A 176 -24.09 8.36 11.24
CA SER A 176 -24.33 9.27 10.13
C SER A 176 -23.49 8.87 8.92
N GLU A 177 -23.84 9.38 7.75
CA GLU A 177 -23.03 9.22 6.53
C GLU A 177 -21.74 10.06 6.58
N TRP A 178 -21.47 10.75 7.69
CA TRP A 178 -20.31 11.61 7.82
C TRP A 178 -19.04 10.78 8.03
N ASP A 179 -18.21 10.73 6.99
CA ASP A 179 -16.86 10.18 7.10
C ASP A 179 -15.90 11.21 7.71
N VAL A 180 -15.51 10.98 8.96
CA VAL A 180 -14.51 11.81 9.66
C VAL A 180 -13.18 11.84 8.90
N MET A 181 -12.82 10.79 8.17
CA MET A 181 -11.58 10.77 7.38
C MET A 181 -11.67 11.64 6.13
N ALA A 182 -12.87 11.99 5.68
CA ALA A 182 -13.09 12.93 4.58
C ALA A 182 -12.94 14.42 5.00
N PHE A 183 -12.90 14.70 6.31
CA PHE A 183 -12.76 16.05 6.85
C PHE A 183 -11.33 16.59 6.69
N GLY A 184 -11.21 17.88 6.34
CA GLY A 184 -10.01 18.63 5.97
C GLY A 184 -8.68 18.14 6.56
N PRO A 185 -8.44 18.27 7.89
CA PRO A 185 -7.15 17.93 8.49
C PRO A 185 -6.78 16.44 8.35
N PHE A 186 -7.78 15.54 8.33
CA PHE A 186 -7.55 14.11 8.16
C PHE A 186 -7.36 13.75 6.69
N ARG A 187 -8.15 14.36 5.80
CA ARG A 187 -8.06 14.18 4.35
C ARG A 187 -6.76 14.72 3.78
N LEU A 188 -6.28 15.86 4.27
CA LEU A 188 -5.00 16.46 3.90
C LEU A 188 -3.81 15.58 4.26
N LEU A 189 -3.86 14.89 5.41
CA LEU A 189 -2.87 13.88 5.79
C LEU A 189 -3.27 12.46 5.35
N GLY A 190 -4.27 12.35 4.47
CA GLY A 190 -4.88 11.12 4.00
C GLY A 190 -3.96 10.31 3.09
N ASP A 191 -4.53 9.38 2.34
CA ASP A 191 -3.78 8.51 1.42
C ASP A 191 -3.21 9.27 0.21
N ARG A 192 -3.53 10.57 0.09
CA ARG A 192 -3.03 11.47 -0.95
C ARG A 192 -1.87 12.36 -0.50
N PHE A 193 -1.52 12.38 0.80
CA PHE A 193 -0.41 13.19 1.28
C PHE A 193 0.95 12.69 0.73
N GLY A 194 1.67 13.55 0.00
CA GLY A 194 2.88 13.16 -0.72
C GLY A 194 2.63 12.62 -2.14
N TYR A 195 1.36 12.51 -2.55
CA TYR A 195 0.94 12.05 -3.87
C TYR A 195 0.49 13.23 -4.77
N GLU A 196 0.03 14.32 -4.16
CA GLU A 196 -0.47 15.53 -4.84
C GLU A 196 0.68 16.35 -5.43
N ARG A 197 1.01 16.13 -6.70
CA ARG A 197 2.12 16.82 -7.40
C ARG A 197 1.69 18.07 -8.16
N GLU A 198 0.51 18.04 -8.74
CA GLU A 198 0.03 19.09 -9.64
C GLU A 198 -1.23 19.78 -9.08
N LEU A 199 -2.17 19.04 -8.49
CA LEU A 199 -3.42 19.57 -7.95
C LEU A 199 -3.31 20.00 -6.48
N TYR A 200 -3.78 21.21 -6.19
CA TYR A 200 -3.94 21.66 -4.81
C TYR A 200 -5.23 21.08 -4.21
N PRO A 201 -5.22 20.55 -2.98
CA PRO A 201 -6.42 20.07 -2.31
C PRO A 201 -7.26 21.25 -1.79
N VAL A 202 -7.90 21.99 -2.70
CA VAL A 202 -8.55 23.29 -2.39
C VAL A 202 -9.60 23.16 -1.30
N VAL A 203 -10.52 22.19 -1.39
CA VAL A 203 -11.61 22.03 -0.42
C VAL A 203 -11.07 21.68 0.98
N PRO A 204 -10.21 20.65 1.15
CA PRO A 204 -9.60 20.38 2.46
C PRO A 204 -8.77 21.54 3.02
N LEU A 205 -8.06 22.29 2.16
CA LEU A 205 -7.34 23.50 2.58
C LEU A 205 -8.29 24.57 3.09
N GLN A 206 -9.38 24.84 2.37
CA GLN A 206 -10.40 25.81 2.78
C GLN A 206 -11.01 25.44 4.12
N GLU A 207 -11.35 24.16 4.35
CA GLU A 207 -11.86 23.67 5.64
C GLU A 207 -10.84 23.94 6.76
N CYS A 208 -9.58 23.53 6.58
CA CYS A 208 -8.53 23.76 7.58
C CYS A 208 -8.31 25.24 7.88
N PHE A 209 -8.26 26.10 6.86
CA PHE A 209 -8.10 27.54 7.05
C PHE A 209 -9.32 28.19 7.68
N ALA A 210 -10.53 27.83 7.25
CA ALA A 210 -11.77 28.39 7.80
C ALA A 210 -11.92 28.04 9.29
N PHE A 211 -11.78 26.76 9.65
CA PHE A 211 -11.86 26.34 11.05
C PHE A 211 -10.67 26.84 11.87
N GLY A 212 -9.45 26.81 11.34
CA GLY A 212 -8.27 27.35 12.01
C GLY A 212 -8.40 28.86 12.31
N ALA A 213 -8.89 29.64 11.34
CA ALA A 213 -9.16 31.06 11.51
C ALA A 213 -10.30 31.29 12.51
N GLY A 214 -11.36 30.48 12.45
CA GLY A 214 -12.44 30.48 13.44
C GLY A 214 -11.92 30.27 14.86
N PHE A 215 -11.09 29.24 15.08
CA PHE A 215 -10.50 28.97 16.38
C PHE A 215 -9.57 30.10 16.85
N MET A 216 -8.75 30.66 15.96
CA MET A 216 -7.89 31.80 16.27
C MET A 216 -8.71 33.03 16.68
N MET A 217 -9.76 33.38 15.92
CA MET A 217 -10.63 34.52 16.22
C MET A 217 -11.38 34.32 17.55
N LEU A 218 -11.90 33.13 17.81
CA LEU A 218 -12.55 32.80 19.08
C LEU A 218 -11.56 32.88 20.25
N ALA A 219 -10.33 32.40 20.07
CA ALA A 219 -9.29 32.45 21.10
C ALA A 219 -8.92 33.89 21.45
N LEU A 220 -8.70 34.73 20.42
CA LEU A 220 -8.43 36.16 20.62
C LEU A 220 -9.61 36.87 21.28
N SER A 221 -10.84 36.57 20.85
CA SER A 221 -12.06 37.14 21.44
C SER A 221 -12.21 36.76 22.91
N LEU A 222 -12.03 35.47 23.26
CA LEU A 222 -12.08 34.99 24.64
C LEU A 222 -11.01 35.66 25.52
N GLY A 223 -9.83 35.92 24.95
CA GLY A 223 -8.75 36.64 25.61
C GLY A 223 -8.99 38.15 25.80
N MET A 224 -9.91 38.74 25.04
CA MET A 224 -10.29 40.16 25.13
C MET A 224 -11.51 40.42 26.02
N ILE A 225 -12.49 39.50 26.06
CA ILE A 225 -13.74 39.69 26.81
C ILE A 225 -13.45 39.93 28.29
N ASN A 226 -13.99 41.03 28.84
CA ASN A 226 -13.80 41.48 30.22
C ASN A 226 -12.32 41.50 30.62
N GLU A 227 -11.46 41.98 29.71
CA GLU A 227 -10.01 42.00 29.92
C GLU A 227 -9.48 40.60 30.29
N GLY A 228 -9.92 39.54 29.60
CA GLY A 228 -9.45 38.18 29.84
C GLY A 228 -9.88 37.56 31.18
N SER A 229 -10.72 38.24 31.97
CA SER A 229 -11.28 37.73 33.23
C SER A 229 -11.96 36.37 33.04
N VAL A 230 -12.70 36.19 31.95
CA VAL A 230 -13.39 34.92 31.65
C VAL A 230 -12.42 33.76 31.48
N ALA A 231 -11.35 33.97 30.70
CA ALA A 231 -10.28 32.97 30.53
C ALA A 231 -9.56 32.69 31.86
N GLY A 232 -9.35 33.73 32.68
CA GLY A 232 -8.80 33.60 34.03
C GLY A 232 -9.66 32.74 34.96
N MET A 233 -10.97 32.98 35.00
CA MET A 233 -11.93 32.19 35.79
C MET A 233 -12.01 30.74 35.31
N MET A 234 -12.03 30.53 34.00
CA MET A 234 -12.03 29.17 33.42
C MET A 234 -10.73 28.41 33.75
N GLY A 235 -9.61 29.12 33.93
CA GLY A 235 -8.30 28.56 34.33
C GLY A 235 -8.24 28.01 35.76
N GLU A 236 -9.24 28.29 36.61
CA GLU A 236 -9.25 27.84 38.00
C GLU A 236 -9.42 26.33 38.16
N LYS A 237 -9.11 25.80 39.35
CA LYS A 237 -9.33 24.37 39.64
C LYS A 237 -10.82 24.06 39.59
N MET A 238 -11.16 22.91 39.02
CA MET A 238 -12.52 22.42 38.94
C MET A 238 -13.02 21.98 40.32
N SER A 239 -14.22 22.43 40.69
CA SER A 239 -14.88 22.04 41.93
C SER A 239 -15.24 20.55 41.91
N ILE A 240 -15.43 19.96 43.09
CA ILE A 240 -15.84 18.56 43.22
C ILE A 240 -17.20 18.33 42.53
N ARG A 241 -18.14 19.28 42.65
CA ARG A 241 -19.47 19.19 42.02
C ARG A 241 -19.39 19.13 40.50
N GLU A 242 -18.55 19.97 39.89
CA GLU A 242 -18.32 19.94 38.44
C GLU A 242 -17.68 18.62 38.01
N LYS A 243 -16.68 18.11 38.77
CA LYS A 243 -16.07 16.80 38.47
C LYS A 243 -17.10 15.68 38.48
N VAL A 244 -17.98 15.64 39.47
CA VAL A 244 -19.04 14.64 39.55
C VAL A 244 -20.01 14.77 38.38
N LEU A 245 -20.46 15.99 38.05
CA LEU A 245 -21.37 16.22 36.93
C LEU A 245 -20.79 15.76 35.59
N PHE A 246 -19.56 16.17 35.27
CA PHE A 246 -18.90 15.75 34.04
C PHE A 246 -18.63 14.26 34.00
N THR A 247 -18.21 13.66 35.12
CA THR A 247 -17.99 12.21 35.18
C THR A 247 -19.29 11.44 34.96
N ALA A 248 -20.40 11.87 35.58
CA ALA A 248 -21.71 11.25 35.39
C ALA A 248 -22.20 11.36 33.95
N LEU A 249 -22.05 12.55 33.33
CA LEU A 249 -22.43 12.77 31.93
C LEU A 249 -21.60 11.88 30.99
N LEU A 250 -20.28 11.85 31.16
CA LEU A 250 -19.37 11.04 30.35
C LEU A 250 -19.64 9.54 30.51
N LEU A 251 -19.87 9.09 31.74
CA LEU A 251 -20.19 7.69 32.02
C LEU A 251 -21.54 7.29 31.40
N GLY A 252 -22.54 8.18 31.44
CA GLY A 252 -23.84 7.97 30.79
C GLY A 252 -23.72 7.81 29.28
N ILE A 253 -22.97 8.69 28.61
CA ILE A 253 -22.74 8.59 27.15
C ILE A 253 -21.93 7.33 26.82
N PHE A 254 -20.89 7.01 27.61
CA PHE A 254 -20.10 5.80 27.41
C PHE A 254 -20.94 4.52 27.57
N MET A 255 -21.75 4.41 28.63
CA MET A 255 -22.65 3.28 28.85
C MET A 255 -23.65 3.15 27.69
N ALA A 256 -24.26 4.24 27.25
CA ALA A 256 -25.15 4.24 26.08
C ALA A 256 -24.45 3.75 24.81
N SER A 257 -23.18 4.12 24.60
CA SER A 257 -22.39 3.66 23.45
C SER A 257 -22.08 2.16 23.49
N GLN A 258 -21.82 1.59 24.67
CA GLN A 258 -21.51 0.18 24.86
C GLN A 258 -22.75 -0.71 24.76
N SER A 259 -23.90 -0.25 25.27
CA SER A 259 -25.17 -0.98 25.17
C SER A 259 -25.65 -1.19 23.73
N LEU A 260 -25.14 -0.41 22.78
CA LEU A 260 -25.44 -0.52 21.35
C LEU A 260 -24.51 -1.49 20.61
N GLU A 261 -23.55 -2.14 21.30
CA GLU A 261 -22.49 -2.92 20.65
C GLU A 261 -22.47 -4.39 21.10
N VAL A 262 -23.29 -5.22 20.45
CA VAL A 262 -23.10 -6.69 20.51
C VAL A 262 -21.92 -7.05 19.60
N ARG A 263 -20.69 -6.97 20.12
CA ARG A 263 -19.51 -7.47 19.41
C ARG A 263 -19.48 -9.00 19.51
N LYS A 264 -19.80 -9.69 18.42
CA LYS A 264 -19.49 -11.11 18.28
C LYS A 264 -17.98 -11.25 17.99
N PRO A 265 -17.25 -12.14 18.70
CA PRO A 265 -15.87 -12.43 18.34
C PRO A 265 -15.81 -12.98 16.90
N PRO A 266 -14.71 -12.74 16.17
CA PRO A 266 -14.55 -13.27 14.82
C PRO A 266 -14.49 -14.80 14.91
N LEU A 267 -15.55 -15.44 14.43
CA LEU A 267 -15.57 -16.89 14.23
C LEU A 267 -14.70 -17.22 13.02
N PRO A 268 -14.03 -18.39 13.00
CA PRO A 268 -13.36 -18.88 11.81
C PRO A 268 -14.35 -18.87 10.63
N TYR A 269 -13.94 -18.37 9.46
CA TYR A 269 -14.78 -18.46 8.27
C TYR A 269 -15.07 -19.93 7.95
N GLU A 270 -16.31 -20.36 8.19
CA GLU A 270 -16.80 -21.70 7.87
C GLU A 270 -17.86 -21.56 6.78
N PRO A 271 -17.51 -21.83 5.51
CA PRO A 271 -18.52 -21.84 4.47
C PRO A 271 -19.51 -22.97 4.76
N PRO A 272 -20.82 -22.69 4.82
CA PRO A 272 -21.82 -23.72 5.08
C PRO A 272 -21.78 -24.78 3.98
N GLY A 273 -21.72 -26.05 4.38
CA GLY A 273 -21.65 -27.18 3.45
C GLY A 273 -20.29 -27.41 2.80
N ALA A 274 -19.21 -26.78 3.30
CA ALA A 274 -17.88 -26.99 2.76
C ALA A 274 -17.38 -28.43 2.97
N ILE A 275 -16.81 -29.00 1.91
CA ILE A 275 -16.08 -30.27 1.94
C ILE A 275 -14.69 -29.99 2.49
N VAL A 276 -14.29 -30.73 3.52
CA VAL A 276 -13.02 -30.54 4.22
C VAL A 276 -12.07 -31.68 3.88
N GLU A 277 -10.95 -31.34 3.29
CA GLU A 277 -9.86 -32.26 2.96
C GLU A 277 -8.59 -31.83 3.73
N LYS A 278 -7.81 -32.82 4.19
CA LYS A 278 -6.60 -32.60 5.00
C LYS A 278 -5.46 -33.44 4.48
N ALA A 279 -4.26 -32.86 4.44
CA ALA A 279 -3.02 -33.58 4.17
C ALA A 279 -1.87 -32.90 4.93
N GLY A 280 -1.26 -33.64 5.86
CA GLY A 280 -0.25 -33.09 6.76
C GLY A 280 -0.81 -31.91 7.58
N PRO A 281 -0.10 -30.77 7.67
CA PRO A 281 -0.57 -29.59 8.40
C PRO A 281 -1.61 -28.75 7.64
N VAL A 282 -1.89 -29.08 6.37
CA VAL A 282 -2.76 -28.27 5.50
C VAL A 282 -4.21 -28.73 5.61
N THR A 283 -5.11 -27.77 5.76
CA THR A 283 -6.57 -27.97 5.66
C THR A 283 -7.11 -27.18 4.47
N VAL A 284 -7.83 -27.86 3.58
CA VAL A 284 -8.52 -27.25 2.43
C VAL A 284 -10.02 -27.41 2.61
N ARG A 285 -10.77 -26.34 2.40
CA ARG A 285 -12.24 -26.32 2.48
C ARG A 285 -12.81 -25.86 1.15
N ALA A 286 -13.58 -26.69 0.46
CA ALA A 286 -14.16 -26.34 -0.84
C ALA A 286 -15.68 -26.31 -0.80
N THR A 287 -16.28 -25.41 -1.57
CA THR A 287 -17.74 -25.31 -1.78
C THR A 287 -18.10 -25.62 -3.23
N GLY A 288 -19.38 -25.82 -3.55
CA GLY A 288 -19.84 -26.11 -4.92
C GLY A 288 -20.29 -27.55 -5.13
N GLU A 289 -20.31 -27.98 -6.38
CA GLU A 289 -20.70 -29.35 -6.78
C GLU A 289 -19.85 -30.39 -6.04
N PRO A 290 -20.45 -31.31 -5.27
CA PRO A 290 -19.71 -32.13 -4.31
C PRO A 290 -18.59 -32.99 -4.91
N ALA A 291 -18.78 -33.59 -6.09
CA ALA A 291 -17.77 -34.47 -6.69
C ALA A 291 -16.55 -33.68 -7.16
N ARG A 292 -16.75 -32.58 -7.87
CA ARG A 292 -15.68 -31.68 -8.35
C ARG A 292 -15.00 -30.93 -7.22
N ALA A 293 -15.78 -30.38 -6.28
CA ALA A 293 -15.24 -29.67 -5.12
C ALA A 293 -14.36 -30.60 -4.28
N LYS A 294 -14.79 -31.85 -4.05
CA LYS A 294 -13.98 -32.86 -3.36
C LYS A 294 -12.71 -33.19 -4.14
N ALA A 295 -12.81 -33.50 -5.42
CA ALA A 295 -11.65 -33.86 -6.24
C ALA A 295 -10.58 -32.76 -6.23
N LEU A 296 -10.99 -31.51 -6.44
CA LEU A 296 -10.09 -30.36 -6.41
C LEU A 296 -9.52 -30.12 -5.00
N ALA A 297 -10.35 -30.19 -3.95
CA ALA A 297 -9.88 -30.03 -2.57
C ALA A 297 -8.85 -31.09 -2.19
N THR A 298 -9.07 -32.36 -2.55
CA THR A 298 -8.12 -33.44 -2.32
C THR A 298 -6.82 -33.17 -3.09
N ARG A 299 -6.89 -32.75 -4.35
CA ARG A 299 -5.71 -32.41 -5.16
C ARG A 299 -4.89 -31.29 -4.52
N VAL A 300 -5.52 -30.18 -4.17
CA VAL A 300 -4.89 -29.02 -3.53
C VAL A 300 -4.30 -29.40 -2.18
N ALA A 301 -5.05 -30.16 -1.36
CA ALA A 301 -4.57 -30.63 -0.06
C ALA A 301 -3.31 -31.48 -0.21
N VAL A 302 -3.31 -32.47 -1.11
CA VAL A 302 -2.14 -33.33 -1.36
C VAL A 302 -0.92 -32.54 -1.82
N GLU A 303 -1.09 -31.61 -2.76
CA GLU A 303 0.05 -30.85 -3.28
C GLU A 303 0.61 -29.85 -2.26
N LEU A 304 -0.25 -29.12 -1.55
CA LEU A 304 0.17 -28.20 -0.49
C LEU A 304 0.70 -28.95 0.74
N GLY A 305 0.12 -30.10 1.09
CA GLY A 305 0.58 -30.94 2.19
C GLY A 305 1.99 -31.48 1.94
N ALA A 306 2.25 -31.97 0.72
CA ALA A 306 3.59 -32.39 0.31
C ALA A 306 4.58 -31.21 0.27
N LEU A 307 4.13 -30.01 -0.14
CA LEU A 307 4.97 -28.81 -0.12
C LEU A 307 5.28 -28.40 1.31
N ALA A 308 4.29 -28.39 2.20
CA ALA A 308 4.46 -28.06 3.61
C ALA A 308 5.43 -29.00 4.30
N GLU A 309 5.34 -30.31 4.02
CA GLU A 309 6.29 -31.31 4.50
C GLU A 309 7.70 -31.05 3.97
N ALA A 310 7.84 -30.82 2.64
CA ALA A 310 9.13 -30.51 2.03
C ALA A 310 9.74 -29.20 2.56
N LEU A 311 8.92 -28.24 2.93
CA LEU A 311 9.34 -26.98 3.55
C LEU A 311 9.62 -27.12 5.05
N GLY A 312 9.17 -28.19 5.71
CA GLY A 312 9.34 -28.42 7.14
C GLY A 312 8.36 -27.63 8.02
N LEU A 313 7.20 -27.27 7.49
CA LEU A 313 6.17 -26.52 8.21
C LEU A 313 5.44 -27.40 9.23
N ARG A 314 5.29 -26.90 10.45
CA ARG A 314 4.49 -27.56 11.51
C ARG A 314 3.02 -27.17 11.46
N GLU A 315 2.75 -25.93 11.06
CA GLU A 315 1.42 -25.36 10.89
C GLU A 315 1.35 -24.68 9.53
N ALA A 316 0.18 -24.76 8.89
CA ALA A 316 -0.05 -24.19 7.58
C ALA A 316 -1.34 -23.35 7.56
N PRO A 317 -1.34 -22.20 6.87
CA PRO A 317 -2.55 -21.44 6.63
C PRO A 317 -3.61 -22.30 5.92
N PRO A 318 -4.89 -22.25 6.37
CA PRO A 318 -5.96 -22.98 5.70
C PRO A 318 -6.26 -22.35 4.33
N VAL A 319 -6.73 -23.18 3.40
CA VAL A 319 -7.15 -22.75 2.07
C VAL A 319 -8.66 -22.97 1.91
N PHE A 320 -9.35 -21.96 1.38
CA PHE A 320 -10.77 -21.96 1.11
C PHE A 320 -10.99 -21.85 -0.40
N LEU A 321 -11.69 -22.80 -1.00
CA LEU A 321 -12.03 -22.81 -2.42
C LEU A 321 -13.51 -22.45 -2.57
N HIS A 322 -13.77 -21.45 -3.41
CA HIS A 322 -15.13 -21.00 -3.70
C HIS A 322 -15.37 -20.91 -5.21
N PRO A 323 -16.43 -21.54 -5.75
CA PRO A 323 -16.68 -21.51 -7.18
C PRO A 323 -17.27 -20.15 -7.58
N ARG A 324 -16.83 -19.63 -8.72
CA ARG A 324 -17.38 -18.41 -9.35
C ARG A 324 -17.75 -18.73 -10.79
N ALA A 325 -19.04 -18.97 -11.04
CA ALA A 325 -19.53 -19.33 -12.37
C ALA A 325 -19.39 -18.18 -13.39
N ASP A 326 -19.31 -16.95 -12.91
CA ASP A 326 -19.07 -15.73 -13.69
C ASP A 326 -17.62 -15.57 -14.16
N PHE A 327 -16.68 -16.33 -13.60
CA PHE A 327 -15.28 -16.26 -14.00
C PHE A 327 -15.03 -17.00 -15.30
N ALA A 328 -14.19 -16.38 -16.15
CA ALA A 328 -13.65 -17.04 -17.32
C ALA A 328 -12.76 -18.23 -16.92
N ARG A 329 -12.51 -19.14 -17.88
CA ARG A 329 -11.73 -20.37 -17.68
C ARG A 329 -10.39 -20.17 -16.95
N TRP A 330 -9.69 -19.08 -17.25
CA TRP A 330 -8.34 -18.79 -16.76
C TRP A 330 -8.30 -17.70 -15.68
N GLN A 331 -9.45 -17.18 -15.27
CA GLN A 331 -9.54 -16.12 -14.26
C GLN A 331 -9.60 -16.75 -12.87
N PHE A 332 -8.64 -16.40 -12.03
CA PHE A 332 -8.59 -16.79 -10.63
C PHE A 332 -8.37 -15.54 -9.79
N GLU A 333 -9.00 -15.50 -8.62
CA GLU A 333 -8.85 -14.36 -7.72
C GLU A 333 -8.65 -14.82 -6.29
N ARG A 334 -7.80 -14.09 -5.57
CA ARG A 334 -7.67 -14.23 -4.13
C ARG A 334 -8.67 -13.28 -3.44
N GLY A 335 -9.64 -13.87 -2.76
CA GLY A 335 -10.59 -13.14 -1.93
C GLY A 335 -9.95 -12.58 -0.66
N ILE A 336 -10.51 -11.46 -0.16
CA ILE A 336 -10.09 -10.83 1.09
C ILE A 336 -10.85 -11.47 2.24
N LEU A 337 -10.13 -12.08 3.18
CA LEU A 337 -10.68 -12.57 4.43
C LEU A 337 -10.60 -11.46 5.49
N VAL A 338 -11.75 -10.90 5.86
CA VAL A 338 -11.83 -9.91 6.94
C VAL A 338 -11.87 -10.65 8.28
N ASN A 339 -10.92 -10.36 9.18
CA ASN A 339 -10.82 -10.98 10.51
C ASN A 339 -10.61 -12.52 10.51
N THR A 340 -10.05 -13.10 9.46
CA THR A 340 -9.71 -14.54 9.41
C THR A 340 -8.39 -14.76 8.68
N THR A 341 -7.62 -15.77 9.08
CA THR A 341 -6.36 -16.14 8.45
C THR A 341 -6.57 -17.26 7.42
N GLY A 342 -5.86 -17.19 6.29
CA GLY A 342 -5.90 -18.21 5.24
C GLY A 342 -5.89 -17.63 3.83
N VAL A 343 -6.01 -18.51 2.84
CA VAL A 343 -6.14 -18.15 1.42
C VAL A 343 -7.56 -18.45 0.96
N LEU A 344 -8.33 -17.43 0.58
CA LEU A 344 -9.58 -17.63 -0.14
C LEU A 344 -9.30 -17.58 -1.65
N ALA A 345 -9.37 -18.73 -2.31
CA ALA A 345 -9.18 -18.89 -3.74
C ALA A 345 -10.54 -19.00 -4.44
N GLN A 346 -10.75 -18.19 -5.47
CA GLN A 346 -11.96 -18.14 -6.26
C GLN A 346 -11.65 -18.51 -7.72
N GLY A 347 -12.50 -19.33 -8.33
CA GLY A 347 -12.32 -19.79 -9.71
C GLY A 347 -13.52 -20.57 -10.23
N ASN A 348 -13.66 -20.72 -11.55
CA ASN A 348 -14.75 -21.46 -12.17
C ASN A 348 -14.45 -22.97 -12.31
N TYR A 349 -14.19 -23.66 -11.20
CA TYR A 349 -13.88 -25.10 -11.23
C TYR A 349 -15.06 -26.04 -11.48
N GLU A 350 -16.25 -25.48 -11.62
CA GLU A 350 -17.45 -26.20 -12.08
C GLU A 350 -17.57 -26.20 -13.60
N GLY A 351 -16.80 -25.36 -14.31
CA GLY A 351 -16.69 -25.38 -15.77
C GLY A 351 -16.03 -26.65 -16.30
N ALA A 352 -16.47 -27.17 -17.45
CA ALA A 352 -15.90 -28.40 -18.04
C ALA A 352 -14.42 -28.26 -18.43
N ASP A 353 -14.00 -27.06 -18.83
CA ASP A 353 -12.65 -26.79 -19.31
C ASP A 353 -11.72 -26.22 -18.22
N PHE A 354 -12.08 -26.31 -16.94
CA PHE A 354 -11.30 -25.72 -15.87
C PHE A 354 -9.84 -26.23 -15.85
N PRO A 355 -8.83 -25.34 -15.94
CA PRO A 355 -7.43 -25.73 -16.01
C PRO A 355 -6.90 -26.04 -14.60
N GLU A 356 -7.26 -27.21 -14.08
CA GLU A 356 -6.95 -27.65 -12.71
C GLU A 356 -5.45 -27.52 -12.38
N GLU A 357 -4.56 -27.99 -13.25
CA GLU A 357 -3.10 -27.94 -13.02
C GLU A 357 -2.59 -26.51 -12.80
N ARG A 358 -3.09 -25.56 -13.61
CA ARG A 358 -2.75 -24.14 -13.50
C ARG A 358 -3.29 -23.54 -12.21
N PHE A 359 -4.54 -23.85 -11.85
CA PHE A 359 -5.13 -23.33 -10.62
C PHE A 359 -4.37 -23.78 -9.38
N VAL A 360 -3.94 -25.06 -9.35
CA VAL A 360 -3.11 -25.58 -8.25
C VAL A 360 -1.75 -24.87 -8.21
N ALA A 361 -1.11 -24.63 -9.36
CA ALA A 361 0.14 -23.87 -9.43
C ALA A 361 -0.04 -22.43 -8.90
N TRP A 362 -1.10 -21.74 -9.31
CA TRP A 362 -1.43 -20.39 -8.85
C TRP A 362 -1.69 -20.35 -7.32
N ILE A 363 -2.49 -21.27 -6.79
CA ILE A 363 -2.76 -21.36 -5.34
C ILE A 363 -1.48 -21.53 -4.53
N ILE A 364 -0.50 -22.31 -5.01
CA ILE A 364 0.77 -22.49 -4.31
C ILE A 364 1.49 -21.14 -4.14
N GLY A 365 1.50 -20.31 -5.19
CA GLY A 365 2.04 -18.95 -5.11
C GLY A 365 1.33 -18.11 -4.06
N GLU A 366 -0.01 -18.09 -4.09
CA GLU A 366 -0.82 -17.35 -3.11
C GLU A 366 -0.66 -17.85 -1.68
N TRP A 367 -0.46 -19.15 -1.50
CA TRP A 367 -0.24 -19.77 -0.21
C TRP A 367 1.14 -19.45 0.36
N LEU A 368 2.19 -19.42 -0.47
CA LEU A 368 3.52 -18.93 -0.07
C LEU A 368 3.48 -17.48 0.41
N ASP A 369 2.62 -16.65 -0.18
CA ASP A 369 2.43 -15.25 0.25
C ASP A 369 1.78 -15.12 1.64
N THR A 370 1.09 -16.16 2.10
CA THR A 370 0.49 -16.20 3.46
C THR A 370 1.41 -16.71 4.55
N LEU A 371 2.61 -17.18 4.20
CA LEU A 371 3.57 -17.62 5.20
C LEU A 371 4.08 -16.42 6.03
N PRO A 372 4.49 -16.65 7.30
CA PRO A 372 4.79 -15.57 8.24
C PRO A 372 5.80 -14.53 7.74
N GLY A 373 5.43 -13.25 7.90
CA GLY A 373 6.29 -12.09 7.62
C GLY A 373 6.21 -11.55 6.20
N GLU A 374 5.23 -11.96 5.40
CA GLU A 374 4.97 -11.43 4.03
C GLU A 374 6.22 -11.41 3.13
N ARG A 375 7.16 -12.33 3.37
CA ARG A 375 8.51 -12.29 2.77
C ARG A 375 8.48 -12.46 1.27
N ALA A 376 7.50 -13.18 0.75
CA ALA A 376 7.28 -13.34 -0.67
C ALA A 376 6.94 -12.01 -1.37
N GLN A 377 6.51 -10.98 -0.63
CA GLN A 377 6.27 -9.64 -1.17
C GLN A 377 7.55 -8.82 -1.37
N VAL A 378 8.69 -9.26 -0.81
CA VAL A 378 10.00 -8.64 -1.06
C VAL A 378 10.38 -8.88 -2.51
N GLU A 379 10.67 -7.80 -3.22
CA GLU A 379 10.89 -7.76 -4.66
C GLU A 379 11.81 -8.88 -5.19
N GLU A 380 13.03 -8.96 -4.66
CA GLU A 380 14.02 -9.95 -5.08
C GLU A 380 13.59 -11.39 -4.78
N LYS A 381 12.68 -11.59 -3.81
CA LYS A 381 12.11 -12.90 -3.44
C LYS A 381 10.86 -13.24 -4.25
N ARG A 382 10.38 -12.38 -5.15
CA ARG A 382 9.18 -12.67 -5.95
C ARG A 382 9.44 -13.62 -7.10
N TRP A 383 10.59 -13.54 -7.76
CA TRP A 383 10.85 -14.41 -8.91
C TRP A 383 10.81 -15.90 -8.55
N PRO A 384 11.41 -16.39 -7.45
CA PRO A 384 11.26 -17.81 -7.09
C PRO A 384 9.81 -18.14 -6.74
N ARG A 385 9.07 -17.23 -6.10
CA ARG A 385 7.65 -17.40 -5.80
C ARG A 385 6.81 -17.55 -7.07
N SER A 386 7.02 -16.71 -8.08
CA SER A 386 6.29 -16.78 -9.37
C SER A 386 6.50 -18.12 -10.07
N GLY A 387 7.69 -18.72 -9.99
CA GLY A 387 7.97 -20.02 -10.61
C GLY A 387 7.60 -21.23 -9.75
N ALA A 388 7.46 -21.05 -8.42
CA ALA A 388 7.38 -22.13 -7.45
C ALA A 388 6.18 -23.06 -7.69
N GLY A 389 5.01 -22.49 -7.99
CA GLY A 389 3.79 -23.25 -8.25
C GLY A 389 3.94 -24.22 -9.41
N TRP A 390 4.36 -23.70 -10.57
CA TRP A 390 4.58 -24.53 -11.76
C TRP A 390 5.67 -25.56 -11.56
N TYR A 391 6.79 -25.18 -10.92
CA TYR A 391 7.86 -26.12 -10.64
C TYR A 391 7.37 -27.25 -9.74
N TRP A 392 6.61 -26.92 -8.70
CA TRP A 392 6.10 -27.89 -7.74
C TRP A 392 5.15 -28.89 -8.37
N VAL A 393 4.13 -28.41 -9.09
CA VAL A 393 3.12 -29.27 -9.71
C VAL A 393 3.74 -30.23 -10.73
N ARG A 394 4.83 -29.81 -11.40
CA ARG A 394 5.54 -30.61 -12.41
C ARG A 394 6.83 -31.27 -11.91
N ARG A 395 7.12 -31.24 -10.60
CA ARG A 395 8.39 -31.73 -10.01
C ARG A 395 8.75 -33.18 -10.36
N LYS A 396 7.76 -34.02 -10.65
CA LYS A 396 7.94 -35.44 -11.01
C LYS A 396 8.39 -35.64 -12.47
N ARG A 397 8.33 -34.62 -13.32
CA ARG A 397 8.76 -34.68 -14.72
C ARG A 397 10.28 -34.51 -14.80
N SER A 398 11.00 -35.63 -14.80
CA SER A 398 12.45 -35.69 -14.97
C SER A 398 12.79 -35.72 -16.46
N GLY A 399 12.89 -34.54 -17.07
CA GLY A 399 13.22 -34.37 -18.47
C GLY A 399 13.85 -33.01 -18.74
N PRO A 400 14.52 -32.84 -19.89
CA PRO A 400 15.01 -31.55 -20.32
C PRO A 400 13.86 -30.53 -20.37
N PRO A 401 14.12 -29.25 -20.06
CA PRO A 401 13.06 -28.24 -19.99
C PRO A 401 12.24 -28.07 -21.28
N ALA A 402 12.82 -28.41 -22.43
CA ALA A 402 12.15 -28.37 -23.74
C ALA A 402 10.97 -29.36 -23.87
N GLU A 403 10.92 -30.42 -23.06
CA GLU A 403 9.78 -31.36 -23.02
C GLU A 403 8.55 -30.72 -22.37
N GLU A 404 8.74 -29.74 -21.49
CA GLU A 404 7.68 -28.91 -20.92
C GLU A 404 7.40 -27.71 -21.82
N ARG A 405 6.97 -28.02 -23.05
CA ARG A 405 6.89 -27.10 -24.18
C ARG A 405 6.19 -25.77 -23.87
N ASP A 406 5.05 -25.80 -23.19
CA ASP A 406 4.26 -24.61 -22.85
C ASP A 406 5.05 -23.64 -21.96
N LEU A 407 5.59 -24.10 -20.83
CA LEU A 407 6.36 -23.25 -19.91
C LEU A 407 7.69 -22.79 -20.50
N MET A 408 8.35 -23.64 -21.29
CA MET A 408 9.57 -23.23 -21.99
C MET A 408 9.28 -22.18 -23.07
N LEU A 409 8.18 -22.30 -23.82
CA LEU A 409 7.76 -21.27 -24.77
C LEU A 409 7.51 -19.92 -24.07
N ARG A 410 6.90 -19.92 -22.88
CA ARG A 410 6.75 -18.72 -22.06
C ARG A 410 8.10 -18.10 -21.69
N ALA A 411 9.05 -18.91 -21.22
CA ALA A 411 10.38 -18.43 -20.86
C ALA A 411 11.17 -17.88 -22.07
N LEU A 412 11.06 -18.53 -23.22
CA LEU A 412 11.70 -18.08 -24.47
C LEU A 412 11.05 -16.80 -25.03
N LEU A 413 9.73 -16.66 -24.89
CA LEU A 413 9.01 -15.44 -25.22
C LEU A 413 9.42 -14.30 -24.29
N ALA A 414 9.65 -14.57 -23.01
CA ALA A 414 10.07 -13.55 -22.05
C ALA A 414 11.44 -12.91 -22.37
N THR A 415 12.33 -13.70 -22.98
CA THR A 415 13.69 -13.27 -23.33
C THR A 415 13.76 -12.63 -24.71
N GLU A 416 12.95 -13.05 -25.68
CA GLU A 416 13.05 -12.59 -27.08
C GLU A 416 14.49 -12.61 -27.65
N GLY A 417 15.36 -13.48 -27.14
CA GLY A 417 16.79 -13.55 -27.52
C GLY A 417 17.74 -12.71 -26.67
N ARG A 418 17.24 -11.91 -25.71
CA ARG A 418 18.06 -11.20 -24.73
C ARG A 418 18.35 -12.09 -23.51
N PRO A 419 19.55 -12.04 -22.92
CA PRO A 419 19.84 -12.79 -21.70
C PRO A 419 19.04 -12.25 -20.51
N VAL A 420 18.70 -13.14 -19.58
CA VAL A 420 18.20 -12.79 -18.25
C VAL A 420 19.34 -12.15 -17.45
N THR A 421 19.06 -11.00 -16.84
CA THR A 421 20.03 -10.22 -16.08
C THR A 421 19.72 -10.19 -14.58
N GLU A 422 20.67 -9.74 -13.77
CA GLU A 422 20.44 -9.49 -12.34
C GLU A 422 19.36 -8.43 -12.11
N THR A 423 19.31 -7.40 -12.96
CA THR A 423 18.28 -6.35 -12.88
C THR A 423 16.89 -6.92 -13.10
N ASP A 424 16.72 -7.87 -14.02
CA ASP A 424 15.42 -8.52 -14.24
C ASP A 424 14.92 -9.24 -12.96
N LEU A 425 15.83 -9.86 -12.20
CA LEU A 425 15.50 -10.59 -10.96
C LEU A 425 15.34 -9.66 -9.75
N ARG A 426 16.14 -8.60 -9.67
CA ARG A 426 16.09 -7.64 -8.59
C ARG A 426 14.84 -6.78 -8.66
N ASP A 427 14.43 -6.40 -9.86
CA ASP A 427 13.29 -5.53 -10.12
C ASP A 427 12.14 -6.37 -10.74
N TRP A 428 11.85 -7.52 -10.10
CA TRP A 428 10.97 -8.56 -10.64
C TRP A 428 9.54 -8.11 -10.91
N PHE A 429 9.02 -7.16 -10.14
CA PHE A 429 7.72 -6.55 -10.36
C PHE A 429 7.66 -5.85 -11.72
N LEU A 430 8.64 -5.00 -12.03
CA LEU A 430 8.73 -4.34 -13.33
C LEU A 430 8.93 -5.36 -14.45
N THR A 431 9.74 -6.40 -14.20
CA THR A 431 9.92 -7.52 -15.12
C THR A 431 8.58 -8.23 -15.38
N SER A 432 7.81 -8.54 -14.34
CA SER A 432 6.53 -9.23 -14.43
C SER A 432 5.47 -8.40 -15.15
N GLU A 433 5.36 -7.10 -14.83
CA GLU A 433 4.45 -6.20 -15.53
C GLU A 433 4.80 -6.07 -17.02
N ARG A 434 6.09 -5.97 -17.36
CA ARG A 434 6.55 -5.90 -18.74
C ARG A 434 6.29 -7.19 -19.51
N LEU A 435 6.33 -8.34 -18.85
CA LEU A 435 6.14 -9.65 -19.48
C LEU A 435 4.68 -10.10 -19.52
N GLY A 436 3.88 -9.64 -18.56
CA GLY A 436 2.64 -10.32 -18.17
C GLY A 436 2.92 -11.49 -17.22
N GLU A 437 1.98 -11.74 -16.32
CA GLU A 437 2.12 -12.72 -15.23
C GLU A 437 2.48 -14.12 -15.73
N ASP A 438 1.73 -14.65 -16.69
CA ASP A 438 1.95 -15.99 -17.24
C ASP A 438 3.37 -16.19 -17.82
N VAL A 439 3.84 -15.21 -18.58
CA VAL A 439 5.16 -15.22 -19.23
C VAL A 439 6.27 -15.09 -18.18
N ALA A 440 6.06 -14.24 -17.17
CA ALA A 440 6.97 -14.07 -16.05
C ALA A 440 7.06 -15.35 -15.18
N GLU A 441 5.93 -16.01 -14.90
CA GLU A 441 5.89 -17.30 -14.22
C GLU A 441 6.67 -18.37 -14.99
N GLY A 442 6.50 -18.44 -16.31
CA GLY A 442 7.26 -19.35 -17.18
C GLY A 442 8.77 -19.07 -17.13
N LEU A 443 9.16 -17.80 -17.18
CA LEU A 443 10.54 -17.40 -16.99
C LEU A 443 11.06 -17.85 -15.62
N ALA A 444 10.40 -17.48 -14.53
CA ALA A 444 10.79 -17.88 -13.18
C ALA A 444 10.88 -19.41 -12.99
N TRP A 445 9.91 -20.15 -13.52
CA TRP A 445 9.91 -21.61 -13.55
C TRP A 445 11.18 -22.16 -14.21
N SER A 446 11.60 -21.59 -15.35
CA SER A 446 12.80 -22.04 -16.05
C SER A 446 14.08 -21.82 -15.23
N GLY A 447 14.12 -20.77 -14.40
CA GLY A 447 15.21 -20.55 -13.44
C GLY A 447 15.24 -21.63 -12.35
N LEU A 448 14.09 -21.97 -11.76
CA LEU A 448 13.99 -23.05 -10.77
C LEU A 448 14.30 -24.42 -11.38
N LYS A 449 13.85 -24.67 -12.61
CA LYS A 449 14.17 -25.91 -13.34
C LYS A 449 15.67 -26.01 -13.62
N THR A 450 16.32 -24.91 -14.00
CA THR A 450 17.78 -24.86 -14.16
C THR A 450 18.49 -25.21 -12.86
N LEU A 451 18.06 -24.62 -11.73
CA LEU A 451 18.61 -24.94 -10.41
C LEU A 451 18.46 -26.42 -10.08
N ALA A 452 17.29 -27.00 -10.35
CA ALA A 452 17.03 -28.42 -10.14
C ALA A 452 17.88 -29.33 -11.03
N LEU A 453 18.19 -28.92 -12.27
CA LEU A 453 19.07 -29.67 -13.16
C LEU A 453 20.53 -29.61 -12.70
N GLU A 454 21.00 -28.46 -12.21
CA GLU A 454 22.38 -28.33 -11.74
C GLU A 454 22.65 -28.99 -10.38
N LYS A 455 21.70 -28.93 -9.46
CA LYS A 455 21.89 -29.29 -8.04
C LYS A 455 20.91 -30.33 -7.51
N GLY A 456 19.97 -30.77 -8.34
CA GLY A 456 18.92 -31.70 -7.96
C GLY A 456 17.66 -31.01 -7.41
N PRO A 457 16.52 -31.72 -7.37
CA PRO A 457 15.24 -31.13 -6.95
C PRO A 457 15.23 -30.58 -5.51
N ALA A 458 16.06 -31.15 -4.63
CA ALA A 458 16.19 -30.73 -3.23
C ALA A 458 16.70 -29.27 -3.10
N ALA A 459 17.54 -28.82 -4.04
CA ALA A 459 18.07 -27.45 -4.02
C ALA A 459 16.97 -26.40 -4.19
N VAL A 460 15.91 -26.72 -4.95
CA VAL A 460 14.76 -25.81 -5.09
C VAL A 460 13.96 -25.75 -3.79
N THR A 461 13.69 -26.88 -3.15
CA THR A 461 13.00 -26.89 -1.85
C THR A 461 13.80 -26.18 -0.76
N ASP A 462 15.13 -26.32 -0.76
CA ASP A 462 16.00 -25.62 0.18
C ASP A 462 16.04 -24.10 -0.09
N LEU A 463 16.01 -23.68 -1.37
CA LEU A 463 15.84 -22.28 -1.75
C LEU A 463 14.51 -21.71 -1.21
N LEU A 464 13.40 -22.37 -1.50
CA LEU A 464 12.07 -21.92 -1.03
C LEU A 464 12.01 -21.89 0.50
N ARG A 465 12.58 -22.90 1.19
CA ARG A 465 12.63 -22.94 2.66
C ARG A 465 13.44 -21.76 3.22
N GLN A 466 14.61 -21.48 2.68
CA GLN A 466 15.46 -20.37 3.15
C GLN A 466 14.84 -19.00 2.87
N LEU A 467 14.07 -18.85 1.78
CA LEU A 467 13.44 -17.57 1.45
C LEU A 467 12.16 -17.30 2.27
N TYR A 468 11.35 -18.33 2.57
CA TYR A 468 10.00 -18.15 3.08
C TYR A 468 9.71 -18.77 4.46
N VAL A 469 10.53 -19.70 4.95
CA VAL A 469 10.17 -20.56 6.11
C VAL A 469 11.11 -20.38 7.31
N VAL A 470 12.13 -19.54 7.21
CA VAL A 470 13.10 -19.35 8.30
C VAL A 470 12.42 -18.74 9.53
N ASP A 471 12.37 -19.46 10.66
CA ASP A 471 11.94 -18.92 11.94
C ASP A 471 12.81 -17.71 12.33
N LEU A 472 12.21 -16.52 12.33
CA LEU A 472 12.90 -15.34 12.84
C LEU A 472 12.57 -15.19 14.32
N PRO A 473 13.56 -15.03 15.19
CA PRO A 473 13.28 -14.56 16.54
C PRO A 473 12.55 -13.22 16.45
N HIS A 474 11.69 -12.94 17.44
CA HIS A 474 10.87 -11.72 17.51
C HIS A 474 11.72 -10.47 17.85
N ASN A 475 12.87 -10.31 17.19
CA ASN A 475 13.74 -9.16 17.33
C ASN A 475 13.92 -8.44 16.00
N ILE A 476 14.06 -7.12 16.08
CA ILE A 476 14.19 -6.22 14.93
C ILE A 476 15.42 -6.60 14.07
N LEU A 477 16.52 -7.00 14.72
CA LEU A 477 17.76 -7.35 14.02
C LEU A 477 17.60 -8.56 13.09
N ALA A 478 16.80 -9.55 13.48
CA ALA A 478 16.51 -10.71 12.64
C ALA A 478 15.68 -10.31 11.42
N ILE A 479 14.71 -9.40 11.58
CA ILE A 479 13.93 -8.87 10.45
C ILE A 479 14.82 -8.12 9.46
N VAL A 480 15.73 -7.28 9.95
CA VAL A 480 16.71 -6.57 9.10
C VAL A 480 17.64 -7.55 8.38
N ARG A 481 18.14 -8.57 9.08
CA ARG A 481 18.99 -9.61 8.50
C ARG A 481 18.24 -10.43 7.44
N ASP A 482 16.97 -10.75 7.67
CA ASP A 482 16.13 -11.53 6.75
C ASP A 482 15.77 -10.78 5.46
N ARG A 483 15.62 -9.45 5.53
CA ARG A 483 15.54 -8.64 4.33
C ARG A 483 16.81 -8.70 3.50
N GLY A 484 17.95 -8.90 4.15
CA GLY A 484 19.20 -9.20 3.47
C GLY A 484 19.31 -10.62 2.91
N ASN A 485 18.40 -11.55 3.24
CA ASN A 485 18.35 -12.93 2.72
C ASN A 485 17.66 -12.96 1.35
N VAL A 486 18.30 -12.38 0.36
CA VAL A 486 17.82 -12.34 -1.03
C VAL A 486 18.41 -13.50 -1.84
N PRO A 487 17.80 -13.90 -2.98
CA PRO A 487 18.36 -14.95 -3.82
C PRO A 487 19.83 -14.75 -4.18
N ALA A 488 20.29 -13.50 -4.31
CA ALA A 488 21.70 -13.16 -4.55
C ALA A 488 22.67 -13.71 -3.51
N LYS A 489 22.23 -13.85 -2.25
CA LYS A 489 23.05 -14.41 -1.16
C LYS A 489 22.74 -15.88 -0.89
N VAL A 490 21.48 -16.27 -1.07
CA VAL A 490 21.01 -17.63 -0.80
C VAL A 490 21.48 -18.60 -1.89
N LEU A 491 21.43 -18.20 -3.17
CA LEU A 491 21.88 -19.05 -4.29
C LEU A 491 23.35 -19.44 -4.16
N PRO A 492 24.31 -18.54 -3.84
CA PRO A 492 25.69 -18.96 -3.61
C PRO A 492 25.89 -19.88 -2.42
N ALA A 493 25.16 -19.66 -1.32
CA ALA A 493 25.22 -20.54 -0.17
C ALA A 493 24.72 -21.97 -0.48
N LEU A 494 23.68 -22.08 -1.32
CA LEU A 494 23.10 -23.37 -1.73
C LEU A 494 23.91 -24.08 -2.83
N THR A 495 24.38 -23.32 -3.83
CA THR A 495 24.98 -23.89 -5.04
C THR A 495 26.50 -23.93 -4.99
N GLY A 496 27.12 -23.15 -4.10
CA GLY A 496 28.56 -22.88 -4.10
C GLY A 496 29.04 -22.02 -5.28
N LYS A 497 28.12 -21.45 -6.07
CA LYS A 497 28.40 -20.66 -7.28
C LYS A 497 27.86 -19.24 -7.12
N SER A 498 28.50 -18.25 -7.76
CA SER A 498 27.94 -16.88 -7.77
C SER A 498 26.59 -16.83 -8.50
N GLN A 499 25.79 -15.79 -8.23
CA GLN A 499 24.55 -15.54 -8.97
C GLN A 499 24.81 -15.39 -10.48
N ASP A 500 25.90 -14.75 -10.88
CA ASP A 500 26.28 -14.62 -12.29
C ASP A 500 26.52 -15.97 -12.97
N THR A 501 27.13 -16.92 -12.24
CA THR A 501 27.35 -18.27 -12.74
C THR A 501 26.00 -18.99 -12.93
N PHE A 502 25.06 -18.81 -11.99
CA PHE A 502 23.72 -19.34 -12.12
C PHE A 502 22.96 -18.71 -13.30
N LEU A 503 23.01 -17.39 -13.46
CA LEU A 503 22.40 -16.68 -14.59
C LEU A 503 23.00 -17.15 -15.93
N THR A 504 24.31 -17.41 -15.97
CA THR A 504 24.97 -17.97 -17.16
C THR A 504 24.42 -19.36 -17.49
N ALA A 505 24.30 -20.25 -16.50
CA ALA A 505 23.72 -21.57 -16.69
C ALA A 505 22.25 -21.53 -17.12
N TRP A 506 21.47 -20.61 -16.55
CA TRP A 506 20.08 -20.41 -16.91
C TRP A 506 19.94 -19.91 -18.35
N ASN A 507 20.70 -18.88 -18.74
CA ASN A 507 20.72 -18.40 -20.12
C ASN A 507 21.18 -19.48 -21.11
N ALA A 508 22.18 -20.30 -20.76
CA ALA A 508 22.59 -21.44 -21.57
C ALA A 508 21.47 -22.49 -21.76
N THR A 509 20.67 -22.72 -20.71
CA THR A 509 19.50 -23.62 -20.78
C THR A 509 18.44 -23.08 -21.74
N LEU A 510 18.16 -21.77 -21.70
CA LEU A 510 17.22 -21.13 -22.63
C LEU A 510 17.74 -21.19 -24.08
N GLU A 511 19.00 -20.86 -24.31
CA GLU A 511 19.59 -20.90 -25.65
C GLU A 511 19.67 -22.31 -26.23
N THR A 512 19.87 -23.34 -25.39
CA THR A 512 19.84 -24.74 -25.83
C THR A 512 18.43 -25.16 -26.28
N ALA A 513 17.37 -24.67 -25.62
CA ALA A 513 15.99 -25.01 -25.95
C ALA A 513 15.46 -24.25 -27.18
N ARG A 514 16.00 -23.06 -27.47
CA ARG A 514 15.51 -22.14 -28.51
C ARG A 514 15.43 -22.78 -29.92
N PRO A 515 16.44 -23.50 -30.44
CA PRO A 515 16.36 -24.11 -31.77
C PRO A 515 15.23 -25.14 -31.87
N ALA A 516 15.07 -25.98 -30.85
CA ALA A 516 14.05 -27.03 -30.82
C ALA A 516 12.62 -26.50 -30.84
N LEU A 517 12.41 -25.28 -30.30
CA LEU A 517 11.10 -24.64 -30.21
C LEU A 517 10.95 -23.44 -31.15
N SER A 518 11.91 -23.19 -32.04
CA SER A 518 11.94 -22.01 -32.91
C SER A 518 10.69 -21.82 -33.77
N THR A 519 10.21 -22.90 -34.41
CA THR A 519 8.97 -22.87 -35.21
C THR A 519 7.75 -22.53 -34.36
N ALA A 520 7.66 -23.10 -33.16
CA ALA A 520 6.56 -22.85 -32.24
C ALA A 520 6.60 -21.41 -31.71
N LEU A 521 7.79 -20.92 -31.34
CA LEU A 521 8.03 -19.56 -30.87
C LEU A 521 7.70 -18.52 -31.96
N ALA A 522 8.03 -18.80 -33.22
CA ALA A 522 7.70 -17.93 -34.36
C ALA A 522 6.19 -17.88 -34.66
N ALA A 523 5.43 -18.91 -34.28
CA ALA A 523 3.99 -18.96 -34.46
C ALA A 523 3.21 -18.25 -33.34
N LEU A 524 3.85 -17.91 -32.21
CA LEU A 524 3.18 -17.26 -31.10
C LEU A 524 2.78 -15.81 -31.46
N PRO A 525 1.58 -15.37 -31.06
CA PRO A 525 1.15 -13.99 -31.27
C PRO A 525 1.95 -13.04 -30.39
N ARG A 526 2.45 -11.96 -31.00
CA ARG A 526 3.03 -10.79 -30.35
C ARG A 526 2.01 -9.68 -30.33
N LEU A 527 1.72 -9.16 -29.15
CA LEU A 527 0.78 -8.07 -28.97
C LEU A 527 1.54 -6.75 -28.89
N GLY A 528 1.05 -5.74 -29.60
CA GLY A 528 1.46 -4.35 -29.45
C GLY A 528 0.26 -3.50 -29.07
N LEU A 529 0.47 -2.57 -28.15
CA LEU A 529 -0.52 -1.61 -27.69
C LEU A 529 0.04 -0.22 -27.96
N ASP A 530 -0.69 0.60 -28.71
CA ASP A 530 -0.40 2.03 -28.80
C ASP A 530 -1.50 2.80 -28.09
N LEU A 531 -1.13 3.85 -27.37
CA LEU A 531 -2.06 4.77 -26.70
C LEU A 531 -1.89 6.18 -27.27
N GLU A 532 -3.01 6.84 -27.57
CA GLU A 532 -3.10 8.22 -28.03
C GLU A 532 -3.96 9.03 -27.04
N PHE A 533 -3.45 10.18 -26.61
CA PHE A 533 -4.11 11.04 -25.62
C PHE A 533 -4.74 12.25 -26.33
N VAL A 534 -6.07 12.31 -26.37
CA VAL A 534 -6.84 13.36 -27.05
C VAL A 534 -7.44 14.31 -26.00
N PRO A 535 -7.07 15.60 -26.00
CA PRO A 535 -7.65 16.56 -25.06
C PRO A 535 -9.13 16.80 -25.39
N GLU A 536 -10.01 16.67 -24.40
CA GLU A 536 -11.45 16.97 -24.52
C GLU A 536 -11.88 18.21 -23.73
N GLY A 537 -11.09 18.64 -22.75
CA GLY A 537 -11.35 19.83 -21.92
C GLY A 537 -10.07 20.33 -21.25
N GLU A 538 -10.18 21.36 -20.41
CA GLU A 538 -9.01 21.94 -19.70
C GLU A 538 -8.32 20.93 -18.77
N ASP A 539 -9.11 20.06 -18.12
CA ASP A 539 -8.60 19.09 -17.13
C ASP A 539 -8.87 17.62 -17.52
N THR A 540 -9.44 17.35 -18.69
CA THR A 540 -9.89 16.01 -19.10
C THR A 540 -9.32 15.57 -20.45
N VAL A 541 -8.81 14.33 -20.47
CA VAL A 541 -8.21 13.69 -21.64
C VAL A 541 -8.98 12.39 -21.92
N ALA A 542 -9.39 12.22 -23.18
CA ALA A 542 -9.83 10.93 -23.70
C ALA A 542 -8.62 10.12 -24.16
N VAL A 543 -8.62 8.83 -23.90
CA VAL A 543 -7.54 7.93 -24.30
C VAL A 543 -8.05 7.04 -25.43
N ARG A 544 -7.34 7.03 -26.55
CA ARG A 544 -7.56 6.11 -27.66
C ARG A 544 -6.48 5.06 -27.63
N TYR A 545 -6.82 3.84 -28.04
CA TYR A 545 -5.88 2.73 -28.09
C TYR A 545 -5.94 2.01 -29.42
N ARG A 546 -4.82 1.42 -29.81
CA ARG A 546 -4.69 0.57 -30.99
C ARG A 546 -4.01 -0.73 -30.60
N ALA A 547 -4.69 -1.84 -30.85
CA ALA A 547 -4.14 -3.17 -30.65
C ALA A 547 -3.58 -3.74 -31.97
N THR A 548 -2.32 -4.15 -31.95
CA THR A 548 -1.66 -4.85 -33.07
C THR A 548 -1.31 -6.27 -32.67
N ILE A 549 -1.57 -7.24 -33.54
CA ILE A 549 -1.28 -8.66 -33.28
C ILE A 549 -0.43 -9.18 -34.44
N THR A 550 0.77 -9.70 -34.15
CA THR A 550 1.70 -10.23 -35.16
C THR A 550 2.12 -11.66 -34.80
N PRO A 551 1.93 -12.67 -35.69
CA PRO A 551 1.30 -12.56 -37.01
C PRO A 551 -0.21 -12.26 -36.92
N PRO A 552 -0.82 -11.72 -37.99
CA PRO A 552 -2.25 -11.44 -37.99
C PRO A 552 -3.08 -12.71 -37.71
N PRO A 553 -4.18 -12.60 -36.94
CA PRO A 553 -5.05 -13.72 -36.65
C PRO A 553 -5.59 -14.37 -37.94
N THR A 554 -5.43 -15.69 -38.05
CA THR A 554 -6.05 -16.49 -39.12
C THR A 554 -7.48 -16.93 -38.78
N LYS A 555 -7.87 -16.80 -37.51
CA LYS A 555 -9.20 -17.10 -36.96
C LYS A 555 -9.67 -15.94 -36.11
N THR A 556 -10.97 -15.89 -35.86
CA THR A 556 -11.53 -14.96 -34.88
C THR A 556 -10.87 -15.19 -33.52
N LEU A 557 -10.29 -14.13 -32.95
CA LEU A 557 -9.64 -14.16 -31.64
C LEU A 557 -10.35 -13.21 -30.68
N THR A 558 -10.43 -13.65 -29.43
CA THR A 558 -10.90 -12.82 -28.33
C THR A 558 -9.68 -12.36 -27.54
N TRP A 559 -9.54 -11.04 -27.37
CA TRP A 559 -8.51 -10.42 -26.56
C TRP A 559 -9.15 -9.40 -25.64
N ARG A 560 -8.47 -9.04 -24.56
CA ARG A 560 -8.94 -8.02 -23.62
C ARG A 560 -7.90 -6.93 -23.42
N LEU A 561 -8.36 -5.69 -23.40
CA LEU A 561 -7.60 -4.55 -22.89
C LEU A 561 -7.85 -4.46 -21.40
N ARG A 562 -6.79 -4.53 -20.61
CA ARG A 562 -6.84 -4.31 -19.17
C ARG A 562 -6.22 -2.98 -18.88
N TRP A 563 -6.88 -2.15 -18.08
CA TRP A 563 -6.37 -0.82 -17.76
C TRP A 563 -6.75 -0.41 -16.34
N SER A 564 -6.04 0.55 -15.78
CA SER A 564 -6.39 1.15 -14.49
C SER A 564 -5.77 2.53 -14.40
N MET A 565 -6.45 3.44 -13.70
CA MET A 565 -5.86 4.72 -13.35
C MET A 565 -4.84 4.49 -12.23
N LEU A 566 -3.59 4.78 -12.53
CA LEU A 566 -2.50 4.61 -11.58
C LEU A 566 -2.59 5.65 -10.48
N ARG A 567 -2.33 5.19 -9.26
CA ARG A 567 -2.00 6.09 -8.16
C ARG A 567 -0.65 6.77 -8.43
N PRO A 568 -0.36 7.93 -7.81
CA PRO A 568 0.85 8.70 -8.13
C PRO A 568 2.22 8.02 -7.91
N PHE A 569 2.28 6.82 -7.32
CA PHE A 569 3.51 6.04 -7.14
C PHE A 569 3.47 4.77 -7.96
N ASP A 570 4.65 4.25 -8.29
CA ASP A 570 4.78 2.95 -8.92
C ASP A 570 4.52 1.82 -7.91
N GLN A 571 3.23 1.66 -7.58
CA GLN A 571 2.72 0.50 -6.86
C GLN A 571 2.35 -0.59 -7.84
N MET A 572 2.40 -1.83 -7.35
CA MET A 572 1.82 -2.97 -8.04
C MET A 572 0.34 -2.73 -8.29
N VAL A 573 -0.04 -2.78 -9.56
CA VAL A 573 -1.46 -2.83 -9.94
C VAL A 573 -1.87 -4.27 -9.76
N ALA A 574 -2.67 -4.54 -8.72
CA ALA A 574 -3.19 -5.89 -8.53
C ALA A 574 -4.16 -6.20 -9.68
N GLU A 575 -4.25 -7.47 -10.08
CA GLU A 575 -5.15 -7.87 -11.18
C GLU A 575 -6.61 -7.45 -10.97
N ARG A 576 -7.05 -7.42 -9.70
CA ARG A 576 -8.41 -7.01 -9.29
C ARG A 576 -8.67 -5.51 -9.42
N ASP A 577 -7.61 -4.70 -9.52
CA ASP A 577 -7.70 -3.25 -9.63
C ASP A 577 -7.73 -2.80 -11.11
N LEU A 578 -7.72 -3.77 -12.04
CA LEU A 578 -7.79 -3.55 -13.48
C LEU A 578 -9.23 -3.65 -13.99
N ASP A 579 -9.62 -2.66 -14.77
CA ASP A 579 -10.81 -2.69 -15.60
C ASP A 579 -10.53 -3.45 -16.90
N ASP A 580 -11.43 -4.34 -17.28
CA ASP A 580 -11.30 -5.19 -18.46
C ASP A 580 -12.29 -4.77 -19.56
N ILE A 581 -11.80 -4.61 -20.79
CA ILE A 581 -12.62 -4.43 -21.99
C ILE A 581 -12.34 -5.57 -22.94
N TRP A 582 -13.39 -6.36 -23.23
CA TRP A 582 -13.31 -7.52 -24.10
C TRP A 582 -13.57 -7.14 -25.56
N HIS A 583 -12.77 -7.72 -26.45
CA HIS A 583 -12.88 -7.52 -27.88
C HIS A 583 -12.79 -8.84 -28.62
N THR A 584 -13.55 -8.90 -29.72
CA THR A 584 -13.46 -9.96 -30.72
C THR A 584 -12.98 -9.32 -32.02
N SER A 585 -11.91 -9.84 -32.59
CA SER A 585 -11.39 -9.38 -33.88
C SER A 585 -11.53 -10.49 -34.91
N ALA A 586 -12.18 -10.17 -36.04
CA ALA A 586 -12.15 -11.05 -37.21
C ALA A 586 -10.75 -11.04 -37.85
N PRO A 587 -10.41 -12.06 -38.67
CA PRO A 587 -9.15 -12.07 -39.40
C PRO A 587 -8.92 -10.77 -40.19
N GLY A 588 -7.80 -10.10 -39.95
CA GLY A 588 -7.42 -8.85 -40.62
C GLY A 588 -7.89 -7.54 -39.96
N GLU A 589 -8.65 -7.59 -38.85
CA GLU A 589 -9.17 -6.38 -38.17
C GLU A 589 -8.23 -5.76 -37.12
N SER A 590 -6.98 -6.24 -37.01
CA SER A 590 -6.00 -5.66 -36.08
C SER A 590 -5.57 -4.25 -36.52
N GLY A 591 -5.34 -3.35 -35.56
CA GLY A 591 -4.75 -2.03 -35.82
C GLY A 591 -5.72 -0.86 -35.97
N GLN A 592 -7.01 -1.05 -35.67
CA GLN A 592 -7.96 0.07 -35.59
C GLN A 592 -7.85 0.81 -34.26
N TRP A 593 -7.92 2.15 -34.32
CA TRP A 593 -8.05 3.00 -33.13
C TRP A 593 -9.44 2.89 -32.53
N ARG A 594 -9.51 2.75 -31.21
CA ARG A 594 -10.74 2.67 -30.42
C ARG A 594 -10.61 3.58 -29.20
N ASP A 595 -11.72 4.07 -28.69
CA ASP A 595 -11.72 4.97 -27.54
C ASP A 595 -11.92 4.18 -26.24
N LEU A 596 -11.20 4.54 -25.19
CA LEU A 596 -11.52 4.09 -23.83
C LEU A 596 -12.82 4.78 -23.39
N PRO A 597 -13.71 4.05 -22.68
CA PRO A 597 -15.00 4.59 -22.24
C PRO A 597 -14.82 5.74 -21.25
N ASP A 598 -13.75 5.68 -20.46
CA ASP A 598 -13.53 6.60 -19.35
C ASP A 598 -12.78 7.86 -19.78
N ARG A 599 -12.92 8.90 -18.95
CA ARG A 599 -12.22 10.17 -19.08
C ARG A 599 -11.21 10.30 -17.96
N PHE A 600 -10.00 10.72 -18.32
CA PHE A 600 -8.87 10.72 -17.43
C PHE A 600 -8.49 12.17 -17.10
N PRO A 601 -8.07 12.45 -15.85
CA PRO A 601 -7.55 13.76 -15.52
C PRO A 601 -6.23 13.99 -16.26
N ALA A 602 -6.00 15.24 -16.71
CA ALA A 602 -4.82 15.62 -17.49
C ALA A 602 -3.47 15.51 -16.73
N ASP A 603 -3.51 15.30 -15.41
CA ASP A 603 -2.34 15.02 -14.57
C ASP A 603 -2.27 13.55 -14.13
N GLY A 604 -3.19 12.72 -14.62
CA GLY A 604 -3.30 11.31 -14.29
C GLY A 604 -2.16 10.47 -14.85
N ARG A 605 -2.13 9.21 -14.43
CA ARG A 605 -1.30 8.17 -15.03
C ARG A 605 -2.20 6.98 -15.35
N ILE A 606 -1.96 6.33 -16.48
CA ILE A 606 -2.69 5.13 -16.88
C ILE A 606 -1.74 3.94 -16.91
N PHE A 607 -2.21 2.83 -16.38
CA PHE A 607 -1.68 1.50 -16.64
C PHE A 607 -2.56 0.88 -17.71
N ALA A 608 -1.96 0.32 -18.76
CA ALA A 608 -2.70 -0.44 -19.76
C ALA A 608 -1.87 -1.60 -20.28
N THR A 609 -2.55 -2.71 -20.57
CA THR A 609 -1.96 -3.89 -21.20
C THR A 609 -3.00 -4.64 -22.02
N LEU A 610 -2.58 -5.23 -23.14
CA LEU A 610 -3.40 -6.17 -23.89
C LEU A 610 -3.06 -7.57 -23.46
N THR A 611 -4.09 -8.40 -23.27
CA THR A 611 -3.91 -9.83 -23.03
C THR A 611 -4.73 -10.65 -24.03
N LEU A 612 -4.12 -11.70 -24.54
CA LEU A 612 -4.71 -12.66 -25.48
C LEU A 612 -4.50 -14.06 -24.93
N GLU A 613 -5.56 -14.85 -24.85
CA GLU A 613 -5.43 -16.27 -24.51
C GLU A 613 -4.67 -17.01 -25.61
N CYS A 614 -3.62 -17.73 -25.24
CA CYS A 614 -2.80 -18.53 -26.14
C CYS A 614 -2.73 -19.98 -25.62
N PRO A 615 -3.58 -20.87 -26.17
CA PRO A 615 -3.63 -22.27 -25.75
C PRO A 615 -2.27 -22.98 -25.81
N GLU A 616 -1.40 -22.62 -26.77
CA GLU A 616 -0.06 -23.16 -26.94
C GLU A 616 0.86 -22.86 -25.75
N LEU A 617 0.61 -21.75 -25.05
CA LEU A 617 1.30 -21.39 -23.81
C LEU A 617 0.60 -21.97 -22.58
N GLY A 618 -0.63 -22.50 -22.68
CA GLY A 618 -1.45 -22.85 -21.53
C GLY A 618 -1.82 -21.63 -20.66
N GLY A 619 -1.86 -20.43 -21.27
CA GLY A 619 -2.07 -19.16 -20.58
C GLY A 619 -2.21 -17.98 -21.52
N ALA A 620 -2.19 -16.77 -20.96
CA ALA A 620 -2.27 -15.53 -21.72
C ALA A 620 -0.89 -15.03 -22.13
N VAL A 621 -0.82 -14.43 -23.32
CA VAL A 621 0.28 -13.54 -23.72
C VAL A 621 -0.13 -12.10 -23.47
N SER A 622 0.82 -11.27 -23.07
CA SER A 622 0.64 -9.84 -22.80
C SER A 622 1.42 -9.00 -23.81
N SER A 623 0.95 -7.80 -24.14
CA SER A 623 1.74 -6.80 -24.89
C SER A 623 2.89 -6.21 -24.08
N GLY A 624 2.95 -6.55 -22.79
CA GLY A 624 3.65 -5.80 -21.78
C GLY A 624 2.82 -4.60 -21.34
N SER A 625 3.01 -4.25 -20.06
CA SER A 625 2.27 -3.16 -19.44
C SER A 625 2.92 -1.82 -19.75
N GLN A 626 2.10 -0.84 -20.12
CA GLN A 626 2.52 0.54 -20.31
C GLN A 626 2.04 1.39 -19.13
N ARG A 627 2.97 2.13 -18.53
CA ARG A 627 2.70 3.12 -17.48
C ARG A 627 2.95 4.50 -18.05
N LEU A 628 1.91 5.17 -18.54
CA LEU A 628 2.06 6.45 -19.23
C LEU A 628 1.43 7.59 -18.42
N PRO A 629 2.06 8.77 -18.35
CA PRO A 629 1.37 9.98 -17.91
C PRO A 629 0.29 10.32 -18.94
N VAL A 630 -0.89 10.69 -18.44
CA VAL A 630 -2.01 11.15 -19.27
C VAL A 630 -1.75 12.60 -19.65
N LYS A 631 -0.76 12.84 -20.52
CA LYS A 631 -0.45 14.20 -21.02
C LYS A 631 -0.75 14.27 -22.51
N PRO A 632 -1.53 15.27 -22.97
CA PRO A 632 -1.65 15.51 -24.40
C PRO A 632 -0.27 15.80 -24.99
N PRO A 633 -0.01 15.42 -26.25
CA PRO A 633 1.23 15.80 -26.92
C PRO A 633 1.41 17.31 -26.84
N ALA A 634 2.63 17.76 -26.50
CA ALA A 634 2.94 19.18 -26.50
C ALA A 634 2.65 19.76 -27.90
N PRO A 635 1.98 20.92 -28.00
CA PRO A 635 1.56 21.51 -29.26
C PRO A 635 2.71 21.83 -30.22
#